data_AF-A0A3M7MR03-F1
#
_entry.id   AF-A0A3M7MR03-F1
#
_cell.length_a   1.000
_cell.length_b   1.000
_cell.length_c   1.000
_cell.angle_alpha   90.00
_cell.angle_beta   90.00
_cell.angle_gamma   90.00
#
_symmetry.space_group_name_H-M   'P 1'
#
loop_
_entity.id
_entity.type
_entity.pdbx_description
1 polymer ?
#
loop_
_entity_poly.entity_id
_entity_poly.type
_entity_poly.pdbx_seq_one_letter_code
_entity_poly.pdbx_strand_id
1 'polypeptide(L)'
;MAGPKNAAFAEESAEVEVLLASLAKTTELAKRIASSLSRLDASGRIVRDAIGPIYSNTQQLQITSRNIDKVNEAIEKLRQPLDARGQEEGVIRAGPKQAGLPAYLGALKRVDRALQDLTSSNLRSNQTVISEFHSLLTMGTNQLVDLYRSTLEEEASPIEPLHYITKKVSFPTLAQDNMVLLGQIIPAIASAGATASRLGQRDEDVAVRIYTQVRGDYIQQSLENLAMASVSTAKRQAGSTEMYKQGSSGIGTYITGIEAMFLAEKENTSRLFRHESSQVLALTCGKAMSTFAKTLAELNNGIKSHMLTDCFLGYEILELVTTLVQTIDQRTGAMRAAFSDAVRPVRETARSSFPEILTQTKLQAEAIQTLPPDGNTIPLVSQTAMRLQQMSTFDRPLLAMLASIGEGNWKSHAAAAPSSSTLALDLTLSTENPALLSQYFVDVVTTLLDELQKQSTAQHRTKPLQGIFLLNSVAVLHRSINSHEDLSRYLAIAPHSQKLELYRKVGSSAYLAAWREPSAHLLDTISTKGGSSGPRPLSLHMEKEVKSAVSREIQGMIEPLYARFWDRYHEVDKGKGKVVKYSKADLIGVLAGLYLPKSSRRRLDDKSKENKSMMSGATNGGTADRVRRLPNYVQVADAYIFQQTIDERLKRVGVTQTREDSMRIAGVQYIDQVRRALKLPVRTFNTACMYFHKFRLVHSDSEYSYLDAAAASLFTACKIEDTLKKSRDILCAAHNLKIARPDQLSPDDPMFEPASRIIIGLERLMLEAAGFDFRSRHPQGLVVNLLKRFGYERESRISRLAYKVSIDLYRTLAPLKQTTAALAFTCVELAERIEGSWDSTRAAAVEKEYAGWGISRAMVMESLLDLLDLYTTNFRNHTALSHISLDTFLAVRIPLNSECDRQRIPRYTDSSSANHAGIAGSTSSQGGIRQRLGERGRDGTDGEGVGM
;
A
#
# COMPACT_ATOMS: atom_id res chain seq x y z
N MET A 1 154.10 65.63 25.93
CA MET A 1 153.30 64.90 26.93
C MET A 1 151.98 64.50 26.30
N ALA A 2 151.54 63.28 26.58
CA ALA A 2 150.42 62.57 25.96
C ALA A 2 149.07 62.82 26.66
N GLY A 3 147.97 62.52 25.95
CA GLY A 3 146.67 62.10 26.49
C GLY A 3 145.54 63.15 26.47
N PRO A 4 144.26 62.75 26.56
CA PRO A 4 143.53 61.79 25.72
C PRO A 4 142.15 62.35 25.27
N LYS A 5 141.87 62.44 23.96
CA LYS A 5 140.53 62.77 23.39
C LYS A 5 139.99 61.71 22.41
N ASN A 6 140.73 60.63 22.17
CA ASN A 6 140.46 59.72 21.04
C ASN A 6 139.61 58.49 21.37
N ALA A 7 139.29 58.21 22.64
CA ALA A 7 138.55 56.99 22.99
C ALA A 7 137.05 57.09 22.68
N ALA A 8 136.41 58.22 23.00
CA ALA A 8 134.96 58.39 22.82
C ALA A 8 134.52 58.43 21.34
N PHE A 9 135.33 59.02 20.45
CA PHE A 9 135.03 59.08 19.02
C PHE A 9 135.14 57.72 18.32
N ALA A 10 135.98 56.81 18.83
CA ALA A 10 136.12 55.47 18.26
C ALA A 10 134.90 54.60 18.58
N GLU A 11 134.29 54.80 19.75
CA GLU A 11 133.09 54.05 20.18
C GLU A 11 131.86 54.47 19.38
N GLU A 12 131.60 55.77 19.21
CA GLU A 12 130.50 56.25 18.35
C GLU A 12 130.67 55.82 16.88
N SER A 13 131.90 55.82 16.36
CA SER A 13 132.16 55.37 14.99
C SER A 13 131.87 53.88 14.80
N ALA A 14 132.14 53.05 15.81
CA ALA A 14 131.86 51.62 15.77
C ALA A 14 130.34 51.35 15.82
N GLU A 15 129.59 52.10 16.62
CA GLU A 15 128.12 51.96 16.67
C GLU A 15 127.45 52.35 15.34
N VAL A 16 127.93 53.42 14.69
CA VAL A 16 127.43 53.82 13.35
C VAL A 16 127.72 52.75 12.30
N GLU A 17 128.88 52.10 12.36
CA GLU A 17 129.25 51.03 11.43
C GLU A 17 128.39 49.78 11.62
N VAL A 18 128.07 49.42 12.87
CA VAL A 18 127.13 48.34 13.19
C VAL A 18 125.71 48.67 12.73
N LEU A 19 125.26 49.92 12.91
CA LEU A 19 123.94 50.36 12.43
C LEU A 19 123.87 50.33 10.89
N LEU A 20 124.91 50.77 10.19
CA LEU A 20 125.00 50.67 8.74
C LEU A 20 125.00 49.21 8.25
N ALA A 21 125.68 48.31 8.96
CA ALA A 21 125.65 46.88 8.67
C ALA A 21 124.25 46.27 8.90
N SER A 22 123.54 46.71 9.94
CA SER A 22 122.16 46.28 10.20
C SER A 22 121.20 46.79 9.11
N LEU A 23 121.38 48.04 8.66
CA LEU A 23 120.60 48.64 7.59
C LEU A 23 120.83 47.88 6.27
N ALA A 24 122.08 47.56 5.93
CA ALA A 24 122.43 46.76 4.76
C ALA A 24 121.80 45.35 4.79
N LYS A 25 121.71 44.74 5.98
CA LYS A 25 121.05 43.43 6.15
C LYS A 25 119.54 43.53 5.96
N THR A 26 118.91 44.60 6.44
CA THR A 26 117.45 44.81 6.27
C THR A 26 117.08 45.12 4.81
N THR A 27 117.91 45.85 4.07
CA THR A 27 117.67 46.13 2.64
C THR A 27 117.83 44.87 1.78
N GLU A 28 118.79 43.99 2.09
CA GLU A 28 118.92 42.69 1.44
C GLU A 28 117.71 41.78 1.71
N LEU A 29 117.20 41.78 2.94
CA LEU A 29 115.99 41.02 3.29
C LEU A 29 114.75 41.55 2.54
N ALA A 30 114.59 42.87 2.47
CA ALA A 30 113.51 43.51 1.71
C ALA A 30 113.58 43.15 0.22
N LYS A 31 114.80 43.10 -0.35
CA LYS A 31 115.03 42.70 -1.74
C LYS A 31 114.65 41.23 -1.98
N ARG A 32 114.96 40.34 -1.03
CA ARG A 32 114.52 38.93 -1.09
C ARG A 32 113.00 38.80 -1.02
N ILE A 33 112.33 39.51 -0.11
CA ILE A 33 110.86 39.49 0.02
C ILE A 33 110.20 40.00 -1.27
N ALA A 34 110.69 41.11 -1.83
CA ALA A 34 110.21 41.62 -3.11
C ALA A 34 110.38 40.59 -4.24
N SER A 35 111.51 39.86 -4.27
CA SER A 35 111.73 38.79 -5.26
C SER A 35 110.80 37.58 -5.09
N SER A 36 110.42 37.23 -3.86
CA SER A 36 109.46 36.14 -3.60
C SER A 36 108.04 36.55 -3.95
N LEU A 37 107.66 37.80 -3.67
CA LEU A 37 106.34 38.33 -4.02
C LEU A 37 106.17 38.41 -5.54
N SER A 38 107.21 38.86 -6.26
CA SER A 38 107.25 38.86 -7.73
C SER A 38 107.07 37.45 -8.31
N ARG A 39 107.71 36.43 -7.72
CA ARG A 39 107.55 35.03 -8.15
C ARG A 39 106.16 34.47 -7.89
N LEU A 40 105.56 34.83 -6.75
CA LEU A 40 104.20 34.40 -6.42
C LEU A 40 103.16 35.04 -7.35
N ASP A 41 103.29 36.35 -7.63
CA ASP A 41 102.36 37.04 -8.53
C ASP A 41 102.51 36.53 -9.98
N ALA A 42 103.73 36.21 -10.41
CA ALA A 42 103.96 35.54 -11.69
C ALA A 42 103.31 34.15 -11.75
N SER A 43 103.44 33.33 -10.70
CA SER A 43 102.80 32.02 -10.62
C SER A 43 101.27 32.12 -10.59
N GLY A 44 100.71 33.08 -9.85
CA GLY A 44 99.27 33.33 -9.78
C GLY A 44 98.68 33.79 -11.11
N ARG A 45 99.42 34.57 -11.90
CA ARG A 45 99.01 34.94 -13.27
C ARG A 45 99.03 33.74 -14.20
N ILE A 46 100.08 32.93 -14.18
CA ILE A 46 100.18 31.72 -15.01
C ILE A 46 99.03 30.74 -14.71
N VAL A 47 98.69 30.55 -13.43
CA VAL A 47 97.57 29.67 -13.05
C VAL A 47 96.23 30.25 -13.51
N ARG A 48 96.02 31.56 -13.38
CA ARG A 48 94.79 32.23 -13.86
C ARG A 48 94.64 32.13 -15.37
N ASP A 49 95.71 32.36 -16.10
CA ASP A 49 95.74 32.32 -17.57
C ASP A 49 95.62 30.89 -18.10
N ALA A 50 96.11 29.88 -17.36
CA ALA A 50 95.98 28.47 -17.72
C ALA A 50 94.62 27.86 -17.35
N ILE A 51 94.08 28.15 -16.16
CA ILE A 51 92.86 27.51 -15.65
C ILE A 51 91.58 28.23 -16.09
N GLY A 52 91.61 29.56 -16.27
CA GLY A 52 90.45 30.36 -16.68
C GLY A 52 89.80 29.85 -17.98
N PRO A 53 90.57 29.64 -19.07
CA PRO A 53 90.04 29.10 -20.33
C PRO A 53 89.50 27.67 -20.19
N ILE A 54 90.15 26.82 -19.38
CA ILE A 54 89.72 25.44 -19.17
C ILE A 54 88.37 25.39 -18.45
N TYR A 55 88.18 26.22 -17.42
CA TYR A 55 86.91 26.30 -16.69
C TYR A 55 85.79 26.85 -17.58
N SER A 56 86.07 27.91 -18.34
CA SER A 56 85.12 28.48 -19.31
C SER A 56 84.71 27.49 -20.40
N ASN A 57 85.68 26.81 -21.01
CA ASN A 57 85.41 25.81 -22.06
C ASN A 57 84.67 24.59 -21.50
N THR A 58 84.99 24.15 -20.28
CA THR A 58 84.27 23.06 -19.61
C THR A 58 82.82 23.45 -19.33
N GLN A 59 82.58 24.68 -18.87
CA GLN A 59 81.23 25.19 -18.66
C GLN A 59 80.45 25.29 -19.98
N GLN A 60 81.07 25.76 -21.06
CA GLN A 60 80.45 25.75 -22.39
C GLN A 60 80.12 24.34 -22.85
N LEU A 61 81.04 23.37 -22.68
CA LEU A 61 80.80 21.97 -23.03
C LEU A 61 79.67 21.34 -22.20
N GLN A 62 79.55 21.66 -20.92
CA GLN A 62 78.45 21.20 -20.08
C GLN A 62 77.12 21.80 -20.53
N ILE A 63 77.10 23.08 -20.90
CA ILE A 63 75.90 23.74 -21.43
C ILE A 63 75.50 23.14 -22.78
N THR A 64 76.46 22.91 -23.69
CA THR A 64 76.18 22.30 -24.99
C THR A 64 75.72 20.85 -24.84
N SER A 65 76.37 20.04 -24.00
CA SER A 65 75.91 18.69 -23.68
C SER A 65 74.48 18.70 -23.16
N ARG A 66 74.17 19.56 -22.18
CA ARG A 66 72.82 19.65 -21.61
C ARG A 66 71.79 20.12 -22.64
N ASN A 67 72.17 20.98 -23.58
CA ASN A 67 71.30 21.40 -24.66
C ASN A 67 71.09 20.27 -25.68
N ILE A 68 72.13 19.52 -26.03
CA ILE A 68 72.04 18.33 -26.90
C ILE A 68 71.13 17.29 -26.25
N ASP A 69 71.27 17.03 -24.96
CA ASP A 69 70.43 16.08 -24.22
C ASP A 69 68.95 16.52 -24.24
N LYS A 70 68.67 17.80 -24.01
CA LYS A 70 67.31 18.36 -24.10
C LYS A 70 66.72 18.28 -25.51
N VAL A 71 67.55 18.49 -26.54
CA VAL A 71 67.13 18.38 -27.94
C VAL A 71 66.85 16.93 -28.30
N ASN A 72 67.70 16.00 -27.89
CA ASN A 72 67.47 14.57 -28.08
C ASN A 72 66.20 14.10 -27.35
N GLU A 73 65.95 14.58 -26.13
CA GLU A 73 64.71 14.30 -25.40
C GLU A 73 63.48 14.85 -26.13
N ALA A 74 63.57 16.05 -26.71
CA ALA A 74 62.49 16.63 -27.53
C ALA A 74 62.27 15.86 -28.85
N ILE A 75 63.33 15.39 -29.50
CA ILE A 75 63.25 14.56 -30.72
C ILE A 75 62.60 13.20 -30.39
N GLU A 76 63.01 12.55 -29.30
CA GLU A 76 62.45 11.27 -28.90
C GLU A 76 60.96 11.38 -28.56
N LYS A 77 60.57 12.50 -27.92
CA LYS A 77 59.17 12.82 -27.65
C LYS A 77 58.33 13.04 -28.91
N LEU A 78 58.93 13.56 -29.99
CA LEU A 78 58.28 13.70 -31.30
C LEU A 78 58.24 12.38 -32.10
N ARG A 79 59.19 11.47 -31.85
CA ARG A 79 59.31 10.18 -32.55
C ARG A 79 58.41 9.09 -31.96
N GLN A 80 58.24 9.04 -30.64
CA GLN A 80 57.43 8.02 -29.95
C GLN A 80 56.02 7.80 -30.56
N PRO A 81 55.25 8.84 -30.93
CA PRO A 81 53.92 8.65 -31.54
C PRO A 81 53.98 7.99 -32.93
N LEU A 82 55.08 8.16 -33.68
CA LEU A 82 55.27 7.62 -35.01
C LEU A 82 55.68 6.14 -34.98
N ASP A 83 56.52 5.73 -34.04
CA ASP A 83 56.94 4.33 -33.89
C ASP A 83 55.80 3.45 -33.31
N ALA A 84 54.96 4.03 -32.45
CA ALA A 84 53.75 3.35 -31.95
C ALA A 84 52.77 2.98 -33.07
N ARG A 85 52.74 3.75 -34.17
CA ARG A 85 51.84 3.53 -35.32
C ARG A 85 51.89 2.10 -35.85
N GLY A 86 53.07 1.56 -36.14
CA GLY A 86 53.20 0.27 -36.83
C GLY A 86 52.67 -0.89 -35.99
N GLN A 87 52.82 -0.81 -34.67
CA GLN A 87 52.33 -1.82 -33.75
C GLN A 87 50.80 -1.72 -33.58
N GLU A 88 50.27 -0.51 -33.38
CA GLU A 88 48.82 -0.32 -33.19
C GLU A 88 48.03 -0.54 -34.49
N GLU A 89 48.58 -0.20 -35.66
CA GLU A 89 47.96 -0.45 -36.96
C GLU A 89 47.78 -1.96 -37.22
N GLY A 90 48.76 -2.78 -36.84
CA GLY A 90 48.64 -4.24 -36.93
C GLY A 90 47.52 -4.79 -36.05
N VAL A 91 47.39 -4.29 -34.82
CA VAL A 91 46.34 -4.69 -33.87
C VAL A 91 44.95 -4.27 -34.37
N ILE A 92 44.81 -3.04 -34.89
CA ILE A 92 43.51 -2.53 -35.38
C ILE A 92 43.09 -3.24 -36.67
N ARG A 93 44.01 -3.56 -37.57
CA ARG A 93 43.69 -4.31 -38.80
C ARG A 93 43.31 -5.77 -38.55
N ALA A 94 43.85 -6.40 -37.50
CA ALA A 94 43.48 -7.76 -37.10
C ALA A 94 42.04 -7.87 -36.55
N GLY A 95 41.50 -6.75 -36.06
CA GLY A 95 40.13 -6.66 -35.56
C GLY A 95 39.94 -7.17 -34.12
N PRO A 96 38.81 -6.82 -33.49
CA PRO A 96 38.61 -6.99 -32.04
C PRO A 96 38.48 -8.45 -31.59
N LYS A 97 38.01 -9.36 -32.45
CA LYS A 97 37.87 -10.80 -32.13
C LYS A 97 39.23 -11.53 -32.12
N GLN A 98 40.17 -11.15 -32.99
CA GLN A 98 41.49 -11.82 -33.10
C GLN A 98 42.54 -11.19 -32.18
N ALA A 99 42.52 -9.86 -32.01
CA ALA A 99 43.46 -9.16 -31.14
C ALA A 99 43.11 -9.27 -29.64
N GLY A 100 41.87 -9.61 -29.31
CA GLY A 100 41.33 -9.56 -27.96
C GLY A 100 40.85 -8.15 -27.57
N LEU A 101 39.65 -8.07 -26.99
CA LEU A 101 38.98 -6.78 -26.73
C LEU A 101 39.82 -5.79 -25.88
N PRO A 102 40.48 -6.20 -24.77
CA PRO A 102 41.26 -5.25 -23.96
C PRO A 102 42.48 -4.70 -24.70
N ALA A 103 43.15 -5.52 -25.49
CA ALA A 103 44.32 -5.11 -26.28
C ALA A 103 43.90 -4.17 -27.41
N TYR A 104 42.79 -4.48 -28.08
CA TYR A 104 42.21 -3.67 -29.15
C TYR A 104 41.70 -2.31 -28.64
N LEU A 105 41.00 -2.27 -27.52
CA LEU A 105 40.59 -1.01 -26.86
C LEU A 105 41.79 -0.20 -26.36
N GLY A 106 42.84 -0.87 -25.88
CA GLY A 106 44.11 -0.24 -25.52
C GLY A 106 44.78 0.41 -26.72
N ALA A 107 44.79 -0.26 -27.87
CA ALA A 107 45.33 0.26 -29.13
C ALA A 107 44.59 1.51 -29.59
N LEU A 108 43.25 1.47 -29.61
CA LEU A 108 42.40 2.63 -29.96
C LEU A 108 42.66 3.84 -29.05
N LYS A 109 42.79 3.64 -27.74
CA LYS A 109 43.11 4.72 -26.79
C LYS A 109 44.49 5.31 -27.00
N ARG A 110 45.49 4.48 -27.33
CA ARG A 110 46.85 4.96 -27.64
C ARG A 110 46.87 5.75 -28.94
N VAL A 111 46.12 5.31 -29.95
CA VAL A 111 45.94 6.05 -31.21
C VAL A 111 45.23 7.39 -30.99
N ASP A 112 44.15 7.44 -30.21
CA ASP A 112 43.45 8.71 -29.89
C ASP A 112 44.36 9.69 -29.12
N ARG A 113 45.15 9.18 -28.16
CA ARG A 113 46.15 9.99 -27.43
C ARG A 113 47.25 10.51 -28.35
N ALA A 114 47.81 9.67 -29.21
CA ALA A 114 48.81 10.08 -30.18
C ALA A 114 48.26 11.15 -31.13
N LEU A 115 46.99 11.03 -31.53
CA LEU A 115 46.30 12.02 -32.35
C LEU A 115 46.14 13.36 -31.61
N GLN A 116 45.78 13.35 -30.32
CA GLN A 116 45.71 14.56 -29.49
C GLN A 116 47.09 15.23 -29.34
N ASP A 117 48.13 14.45 -29.07
CA ASP A 117 49.50 14.95 -28.91
C ASP A 117 50.02 15.55 -30.24
N LEU A 118 49.80 14.88 -31.37
CA LEU A 118 50.16 15.38 -32.71
C LEU A 118 49.37 16.65 -33.09
N THR A 119 48.07 16.71 -32.77
CA THR A 119 47.24 17.90 -33.01
C THR A 119 47.72 19.09 -32.18
N SER A 120 48.15 18.86 -30.94
CA SER A 120 48.68 19.93 -30.07
C SER A 120 50.03 20.49 -30.55
N SER A 121 50.83 19.68 -31.26
CA SER A 121 52.13 20.10 -31.79
C SER A 121 52.03 21.13 -32.94
N ASN A 122 50.87 21.21 -33.61
CA ASN A 122 50.53 22.17 -34.67
C ASN A 122 51.59 22.28 -35.81
N LEU A 123 52.35 21.19 -36.05
CA LEU A 123 53.36 21.12 -37.10
C LEU A 123 52.74 20.68 -38.43
N ARG A 124 52.97 21.46 -39.49
CA ARG A 124 52.47 21.16 -40.84
C ARG A 124 53.01 19.84 -41.41
N SER A 125 54.20 19.40 -40.99
CA SER A 125 54.78 18.10 -41.35
C SER A 125 53.96 16.91 -40.85
N ASN A 126 53.16 17.08 -39.78
CA ASN A 126 52.39 16.01 -39.16
C ASN A 126 50.99 15.86 -39.76
N GLN A 127 50.61 16.70 -40.73
CA GLN A 127 49.25 16.77 -41.25
C GLN A 127 48.81 15.48 -41.99
N THR A 128 49.73 14.84 -42.70
CA THR A 128 49.49 13.54 -43.36
C THR A 128 49.31 12.42 -42.33
N VAL A 129 50.18 12.38 -41.32
CA VAL A 129 50.15 11.39 -40.24
C VAL A 129 48.86 11.53 -39.41
N ILE A 130 48.41 12.76 -39.15
CA ILE A 130 47.12 13.04 -38.50
C ILE A 130 45.96 12.48 -39.32
N SER A 131 45.94 12.65 -40.64
CA SER A 131 44.87 12.08 -41.49
C SER A 131 44.86 10.54 -41.51
N GLU A 132 46.04 9.91 -41.47
CA GLU A 132 46.15 8.45 -41.43
C GLU A 132 45.70 7.89 -40.07
N PHE A 133 46.06 8.52 -38.95
CA PHE A 133 45.56 8.14 -37.63
C PHE A 133 44.04 8.35 -37.51
N HIS A 134 43.48 9.41 -38.11
CA HIS A 134 42.03 9.58 -38.19
C HIS A 134 41.35 8.44 -38.97
N SER A 135 41.92 8.05 -40.12
CA SER A 135 41.39 6.92 -40.91
C SER A 135 41.46 5.61 -40.12
N LEU A 136 42.57 5.35 -39.43
CA LEU A 136 42.76 4.18 -38.58
C LEU A 136 41.76 4.14 -37.42
N LEU A 137 41.57 5.27 -36.73
CA LEU A 137 40.60 5.42 -35.64
C LEU A 137 39.17 5.19 -36.14
N THR A 138 38.82 5.74 -37.31
CA THR A 138 37.50 5.57 -37.93
C THR A 138 37.25 4.11 -38.29
N MET A 139 38.22 3.45 -38.93
CA MET A 139 38.13 2.03 -39.26
C MET A 139 37.99 1.18 -37.99
N GLY A 140 38.80 1.45 -36.97
CA GLY A 140 38.77 0.71 -35.72
C GLY A 140 37.45 0.89 -34.95
N THR A 141 36.85 2.08 -35.02
CA THR A 141 35.55 2.39 -34.42
C THR A 141 34.42 1.71 -35.17
N ASN A 142 34.43 1.71 -36.50
CA ASN A 142 33.42 0.99 -37.31
C ASN A 142 33.42 -0.52 -37.02
N GLN A 143 34.61 -1.13 -36.88
CA GLN A 143 34.72 -2.54 -36.49
C GLN A 143 34.14 -2.83 -35.09
N LEU A 144 34.25 -1.89 -34.15
CA LEU A 144 33.60 -2.01 -32.84
C LEU A 144 32.08 -1.86 -32.93
N VAL A 145 31.60 -0.95 -33.77
CA VAL A 145 30.18 -0.75 -34.04
C VAL A 145 29.56 -2.01 -34.67
N ASP A 146 30.26 -2.63 -35.61
CA ASP A 146 29.82 -3.88 -36.26
C ASP A 146 29.81 -5.05 -35.26
N LEU A 147 30.86 -5.17 -34.41
CA LEU A 147 30.89 -6.16 -33.34
C LEU A 147 29.74 -5.97 -32.34
N TYR A 148 29.48 -4.72 -31.95
CA TYR A 148 28.40 -4.35 -31.05
C TYR A 148 27.03 -4.75 -31.63
N ARG A 149 26.78 -4.40 -32.90
CA ARG A 149 25.56 -4.77 -33.62
C ARG A 149 25.40 -6.30 -33.72
N SER A 150 26.43 -7.02 -34.17
CA SER A 150 26.39 -8.48 -34.32
C SER A 150 26.10 -9.17 -32.99
N THR A 151 26.74 -8.74 -31.89
CA THR A 151 26.54 -9.34 -30.57
C THR A 151 25.10 -9.11 -30.07
N LEU A 152 24.54 -7.93 -30.33
CA LEU A 152 23.16 -7.63 -29.96
C LEU A 152 22.15 -8.40 -30.82
N GLU A 153 22.39 -8.55 -32.12
CA GLU A 153 21.51 -9.27 -33.04
C GLU A 153 21.47 -10.79 -32.73
N GLU A 154 22.59 -11.38 -32.31
CA GLU A 154 22.67 -12.78 -31.87
C GLU A 154 21.78 -13.08 -30.65
N GLU A 155 21.65 -12.15 -29.71
CA GLU A 155 20.81 -12.29 -28.50
C GLU A 155 19.38 -11.74 -28.66
N ALA A 156 19.06 -11.12 -29.80
CA ALA A 156 17.78 -10.45 -30.07
C ALA A 156 16.81 -11.30 -30.91
N SER A 157 16.84 -12.64 -30.75
CA SER A 157 15.90 -13.54 -31.43
C SER A 157 14.48 -13.43 -30.84
N PRO A 158 13.43 -13.13 -31.63
CA PRO A 158 12.07 -12.97 -31.12
C PRO A 158 11.59 -14.18 -30.30
N ILE A 159 10.99 -13.89 -29.14
CA ILE A 159 10.48 -14.92 -28.23
C ILE A 159 8.96 -14.95 -28.25
N GLU A 160 8.38 -16.08 -27.87
CA GLU A 160 6.93 -16.20 -27.63
C GLU A 160 6.61 -15.93 -26.15
N PRO A 161 6.04 -14.77 -25.79
CA PRO A 161 5.89 -14.37 -24.39
C PRO A 161 4.92 -15.26 -23.60
N LEU A 162 3.94 -15.88 -24.29
CA LEU A 162 2.95 -16.77 -23.68
C LEU A 162 3.61 -17.97 -22.96
N HIS A 163 4.70 -18.49 -23.51
CA HIS A 163 5.46 -19.59 -22.91
C HIS A 163 5.99 -19.24 -21.52
N TYR A 164 6.53 -18.03 -21.37
CA TYR A 164 7.14 -17.54 -20.14
C TYR A 164 6.07 -17.22 -19.09
N ILE A 165 4.96 -16.62 -19.52
CA ILE A 165 3.83 -16.30 -18.65
C ILE A 165 3.19 -17.57 -18.09
N THR A 166 2.89 -18.55 -18.94
CA THR A 166 2.22 -19.79 -18.52
C THR A 166 3.10 -20.65 -17.60
N LYS A 167 4.40 -20.71 -17.88
CA LYS A 167 5.37 -21.44 -17.05
C LYS A 167 5.86 -20.65 -15.83
N LYS A 168 5.48 -19.37 -15.69
CA LYS A 168 5.95 -18.44 -14.65
C LYS A 168 7.48 -18.36 -14.57
N VAL A 169 8.15 -18.39 -15.72
CA VAL A 169 9.62 -18.25 -15.83
C VAL A 169 9.94 -16.80 -16.14
N SER A 170 11.02 -16.27 -15.55
CA SER A 170 11.50 -14.92 -15.84
C SER A 170 11.87 -14.76 -17.32
N PHE A 171 11.58 -13.60 -17.88
CA PHE A 171 11.98 -13.28 -19.25
C PHE A 171 13.50 -13.21 -19.39
N PRO A 172 14.06 -13.62 -20.54
CA PRO A 172 15.50 -13.68 -20.72
C PRO A 172 16.14 -12.27 -20.72
N THR A 173 17.17 -12.11 -19.89
CA THR A 173 18.09 -10.96 -19.90
C THR A 173 19.34 -11.29 -20.73
N LEU A 174 20.14 -10.28 -21.08
CA LEU A 174 21.38 -10.49 -21.85
C LEU A 174 22.36 -11.39 -21.05
N ALA A 175 23.10 -12.26 -21.72
CA ALA A 175 24.03 -13.15 -21.04
C ALA A 175 25.12 -12.36 -20.31
N GLN A 176 25.53 -12.82 -19.13
CA GLN A 176 26.46 -12.09 -18.26
C GLN A 176 27.80 -11.79 -18.98
N ASP A 177 28.29 -12.70 -19.80
CA ASP A 177 29.54 -12.55 -20.56
C ASP A 177 29.40 -11.46 -21.64
N ASN A 178 28.29 -11.47 -22.37
CA ASN A 178 27.97 -10.46 -23.39
C ASN A 178 27.69 -9.10 -22.77
N MET A 179 27.08 -9.03 -21.58
CA MET A 179 26.92 -7.77 -20.87
C MET A 179 28.27 -7.12 -20.48
N VAL A 180 29.26 -7.92 -20.05
CA VAL A 180 30.61 -7.40 -19.74
C VAL A 180 31.28 -6.90 -21.01
N LEU A 181 31.14 -7.64 -22.12
CA LEU A 181 31.66 -7.25 -23.43
C LEU A 181 31.04 -5.93 -23.91
N LEU A 182 29.71 -5.83 -23.94
CA LEU A 182 28.97 -4.65 -24.37
C LEU A 182 29.25 -3.45 -23.45
N GLY A 183 29.36 -3.67 -22.14
CA GLY A 183 29.73 -2.63 -21.16
C GLY A 183 31.14 -2.06 -21.35
N GLN A 184 32.06 -2.80 -21.99
CA GLN A 184 33.39 -2.30 -22.36
C GLN A 184 33.38 -1.57 -23.71
N ILE A 185 32.51 -1.99 -24.64
CA ILE A 185 32.42 -1.41 -25.99
C ILE A 185 31.67 -0.07 -25.99
N ILE A 186 30.57 0.07 -25.23
CA ILE A 186 29.74 1.28 -25.21
C ILE A 186 30.55 2.55 -24.86
N PRO A 187 31.37 2.58 -23.79
CA PRO A 187 32.19 3.76 -23.48
C PRO A 187 33.25 4.04 -24.54
N ALA A 188 33.75 3.01 -25.23
CA ALA A 188 34.73 3.16 -26.29
C ALA A 188 34.13 3.84 -27.52
N ILE A 189 32.93 3.42 -27.94
CA ILE A 189 32.18 4.05 -29.04
C ILE A 189 31.81 5.50 -28.69
N ALA A 190 31.34 5.75 -27.47
CA ALA A 190 31.01 7.10 -27.01
C ALA A 190 32.25 8.02 -27.00
N SER A 191 33.40 7.51 -26.55
CA SER A 191 34.67 8.28 -26.56
C SER A 191 35.17 8.60 -27.97
N ALA A 192 35.00 7.68 -28.91
CA ALA A 192 35.35 7.88 -30.31
C ALA A 192 34.39 8.87 -31.01
N GLY A 193 33.10 8.81 -30.69
CA GLY A 193 32.09 9.78 -31.12
C GLY A 193 32.40 11.20 -30.65
N ALA A 194 32.84 11.38 -29.41
CA ALA A 194 33.28 12.68 -28.89
C ALA A 194 34.51 13.25 -29.62
N THR A 195 35.43 12.39 -30.08
CA THR A 195 36.55 12.80 -30.94
C THR A 195 36.07 13.21 -32.34
N ALA A 196 35.08 12.52 -32.91
CA ALA A 196 34.47 12.89 -34.20
C ALA A 196 33.63 14.19 -34.13
N SER A 197 32.92 14.44 -33.02
CA SER A 197 32.13 15.66 -32.83
C SER A 197 32.96 16.93 -32.69
N ARG A 198 34.22 16.83 -32.23
CA ARG A 198 35.19 17.94 -32.25
C ARG A 198 35.51 18.44 -33.68
N LEU A 199 35.17 17.65 -34.71
CA LEU A 199 35.34 17.96 -36.13
C LEU A 199 34.05 18.49 -36.81
N GLY A 200 32.97 18.75 -36.06
CA GLY A 200 31.75 19.39 -36.58
C GLY A 200 30.61 18.45 -36.97
N GLN A 201 30.70 17.15 -36.71
CA GLN A 201 29.56 16.23 -36.82
C GLN A 201 28.81 16.13 -35.49
N ARG A 202 27.65 16.80 -35.40
CA ARG A 202 26.66 16.55 -34.34
C ARG A 202 25.99 15.23 -34.66
N ASP A 203 26.34 14.17 -33.95
CA ASP A 203 25.57 12.94 -33.96
C ASP A 203 25.29 12.52 -32.52
N GLU A 204 24.03 12.12 -32.28
CA GLU A 204 23.58 11.47 -31.05
C GLU A 204 24.42 10.21 -30.77
N ASP A 205 24.48 9.76 -29.52
CA ASP A 205 25.26 8.57 -29.14
C ASP A 205 24.90 7.35 -30.01
N VAL A 206 25.78 7.02 -30.96
CA VAL A 206 25.59 5.96 -31.96
C VAL A 206 25.30 4.61 -31.31
N ALA A 207 25.93 4.35 -30.16
CA ALA A 207 25.72 3.14 -29.35
C ALA A 207 24.28 3.03 -28.81
N VAL A 208 23.69 4.16 -28.38
CA VAL A 208 22.29 4.22 -27.90
C VAL A 208 21.33 4.00 -29.06
N ARG A 209 21.58 4.61 -30.22
CA ARG A 209 20.74 4.44 -31.42
C ARG A 209 20.70 2.98 -31.91
N ILE A 210 21.86 2.32 -31.97
CA ILE A 210 21.92 0.91 -32.42
C ILE A 210 21.23 -0.01 -31.40
N TYR A 211 21.46 0.22 -30.10
CA TYR A 211 20.82 -0.55 -29.04
C TYR A 211 19.29 -0.45 -29.10
N THR A 212 18.79 0.80 -29.13
CA THR A 212 17.35 1.09 -29.16
C THR A 212 16.69 0.53 -30.42
N GLN A 213 17.39 0.53 -31.56
CA GLN A 213 16.91 -0.07 -32.80
C GLN A 213 16.77 -1.60 -32.67
N VAL A 214 17.86 -2.31 -32.38
CA VAL A 214 17.88 -3.79 -32.36
C VAL A 214 16.98 -4.35 -31.25
N ARG A 215 17.13 -3.85 -30.02
CA ARG A 215 16.35 -4.31 -28.87
C ARG A 215 14.90 -3.85 -28.95
N GLY A 216 14.64 -2.67 -29.50
CA GLY A 216 13.28 -2.17 -29.72
C GLY A 216 12.51 -3.01 -30.75
N ASP A 217 13.18 -3.44 -31.84
CA ASP A 217 12.60 -4.34 -32.84
C ASP A 217 12.34 -5.73 -32.24
N TYR A 218 13.26 -6.27 -31.44
CA TYR A 218 13.07 -7.53 -30.71
C TYR A 218 11.84 -7.52 -29.80
N ILE A 219 11.68 -6.46 -28.98
CA ILE A 219 10.54 -6.34 -28.07
C ILE A 219 9.22 -6.21 -28.85
N GLN A 220 9.22 -5.40 -29.92
CA GLN A 220 8.04 -5.22 -30.76
C GLN A 220 7.60 -6.55 -31.41
N GLN A 221 8.52 -7.25 -32.09
CA GLN A 221 8.22 -8.49 -32.80
C GLN A 221 7.75 -9.61 -31.86
N SER A 222 8.34 -9.70 -30.66
CA SER A 222 7.93 -10.69 -29.65
C SER A 222 6.51 -10.42 -29.13
N LEU A 223 6.09 -9.16 -29.05
CA LEU A 223 4.80 -8.74 -28.51
C LEU A 223 3.67 -8.69 -29.54
N GLU A 224 3.98 -8.65 -30.84
CA GLU A 224 3.03 -8.48 -31.94
C GLU A 224 1.96 -9.59 -32.00
N ASN A 225 2.34 -10.84 -31.76
CA ASN A 225 1.40 -11.97 -31.74
C ASN A 225 0.35 -11.85 -30.63
N LEU A 226 0.76 -11.40 -29.43
CA LEU A 226 -0.15 -11.18 -28.31
C LEU A 226 -1.04 -9.95 -28.52
N ALA A 227 -0.50 -8.91 -29.14
CA ALA A 227 -1.25 -7.73 -29.58
C ALA A 227 -2.39 -8.13 -30.53
N MET A 228 -2.09 -8.90 -31.57
CA MET A 228 -3.09 -9.40 -32.54
C MET A 228 -4.13 -10.32 -31.86
N ALA A 229 -3.69 -11.23 -30.99
CA ALA A 229 -4.58 -12.12 -30.25
C ALA A 229 -5.55 -11.37 -29.33
N SER A 230 -5.10 -10.26 -28.73
CA SER A 230 -5.94 -9.41 -27.88
C SER A 230 -7.08 -8.76 -28.66
N VAL A 231 -6.80 -8.31 -29.89
CA VAL A 231 -7.81 -7.73 -30.79
C VAL A 231 -8.75 -8.80 -31.34
N SER A 232 -8.25 -9.96 -31.74
CA SER A 232 -9.08 -11.03 -32.31
C SER A 232 -10.02 -11.66 -31.27
N THR A 233 -9.57 -11.80 -30.02
CA THR A 233 -10.41 -12.32 -28.92
C THR A 233 -11.48 -11.31 -28.48
N ALA A 234 -11.22 -10.01 -28.62
CA ALA A 234 -12.20 -8.96 -28.33
C ALA A 234 -13.23 -8.76 -29.45
N LYS A 235 -12.90 -9.09 -30.70
CA LYS A 235 -13.85 -9.01 -31.84
C LYS A 235 -14.91 -10.10 -31.72
N ARG A 236 -16.10 -9.71 -31.29
CA ARG A 236 -17.24 -10.61 -31.17
C ARG A 236 -17.91 -10.86 -32.52
N GLN A 237 -18.51 -12.05 -32.67
CA GLN A 237 -19.35 -12.38 -33.82
C GLN A 237 -20.55 -11.41 -33.85
N ALA A 238 -20.76 -10.76 -34.99
CA ALA A 238 -21.83 -9.80 -35.19
C ALA A 238 -23.19 -10.43 -34.81
N GLY A 239 -23.87 -9.87 -33.79
CA GLY A 239 -25.19 -10.30 -33.33
C GLY A 239 -25.27 -11.00 -31.96
N SER A 240 -24.16 -11.17 -31.23
CA SER A 240 -24.20 -11.79 -29.90
C SER A 240 -24.68 -10.80 -28.81
N THR A 241 -25.86 -11.04 -28.23
CA THR A 241 -26.44 -10.26 -27.11
C THR A 241 -25.86 -10.66 -25.74
N GLU A 242 -24.83 -11.51 -25.69
CA GLU A 242 -24.18 -11.86 -24.42
C GLU A 242 -23.39 -10.65 -23.89
N MET A 243 -23.26 -10.48 -22.57
CA MET A 243 -22.46 -9.41 -21.98
C MET A 243 -21.00 -9.86 -21.87
N TYR A 244 -20.06 -8.92 -22.02
CA TYR A 244 -18.64 -9.21 -21.82
C TYR A 244 -18.39 -9.74 -20.40
N LYS A 245 -17.63 -10.84 -20.29
CA LYS A 245 -17.22 -11.44 -19.01
C LYS A 245 -15.75 -11.14 -18.77
N GLN A 246 -15.40 -10.77 -17.54
CA GLN A 246 -14.03 -10.45 -17.14
C GLN A 246 -13.05 -11.58 -17.53
N GLY A 247 -11.88 -11.20 -18.07
CA GLY A 247 -10.84 -12.15 -18.45
C GLY A 247 -11.14 -12.97 -19.71
N SER A 248 -12.18 -12.62 -20.48
CA SER A 248 -12.44 -13.23 -21.78
C SER A 248 -11.56 -12.67 -22.90
N SER A 249 -10.93 -11.50 -22.69
CA SER A 249 -9.97 -10.92 -23.62
C SER A 249 -8.53 -11.35 -23.31
N GLY A 250 -7.73 -11.55 -24.37
CA GLY A 250 -6.29 -11.79 -24.26
C GLY A 250 -5.47 -10.59 -23.76
N ILE A 251 -6.09 -9.41 -23.59
CA ILE A 251 -5.41 -8.16 -23.22
C ILE A 251 -4.65 -8.24 -21.89
N GLY A 252 -5.16 -8.98 -20.90
CA GLY A 252 -4.46 -9.18 -19.62
C GLY A 252 -3.14 -9.93 -19.77
N THR A 253 -3.09 -10.91 -20.67
CA THR A 253 -1.85 -11.65 -20.97
C THR A 253 -0.86 -10.76 -21.71
N TYR A 254 -1.35 -9.93 -22.64
CA TYR A 254 -0.53 -8.96 -23.36
C TYR A 254 0.10 -7.91 -22.42
N ILE A 255 -0.69 -7.35 -21.50
CA ILE A 255 -0.23 -6.39 -20.48
C ILE A 255 0.82 -7.02 -19.56
N THR A 256 0.59 -8.25 -19.11
CA THR A 256 1.57 -8.99 -18.29
C THR A 256 2.88 -9.24 -19.06
N GLY A 257 2.78 -9.54 -20.35
CA GLY A 257 3.95 -9.67 -21.23
C GLY A 257 4.74 -8.37 -21.38
N ILE A 258 4.04 -7.23 -21.58
CA ILE A 258 4.66 -5.90 -21.62
C ILE A 258 5.39 -5.61 -20.31
N GLU A 259 4.73 -5.83 -19.16
CA GLU A 259 5.31 -5.60 -17.84
C GLU A 259 6.64 -6.35 -17.69
N ALA A 260 6.62 -7.66 -17.92
CA ALA A 260 7.77 -8.51 -17.69
C ALA A 260 8.92 -8.23 -18.67
N MET A 261 8.63 -7.99 -19.96
CA MET A 261 9.64 -7.64 -20.95
C MET A 261 10.26 -6.27 -20.68
N PHE A 262 9.47 -5.28 -20.24
CA PHE A 262 9.99 -3.94 -19.93
C PHE A 262 10.83 -3.96 -18.65
N LEU A 263 10.47 -4.78 -17.66
CA LEU A 263 11.29 -4.97 -16.46
C LEU A 263 12.63 -5.68 -16.77
N ALA A 264 12.62 -6.71 -17.63
CA ALA A 264 13.85 -7.36 -18.10
C ALA A 264 14.74 -6.36 -18.87
N GLU A 265 14.15 -5.52 -19.71
CA GLU A 265 14.91 -4.52 -20.47
C GLU A 265 15.46 -3.41 -19.57
N LYS A 266 14.73 -3.02 -18.52
CA LYS A 266 15.27 -2.13 -17.48
C LYS A 266 16.50 -2.72 -16.79
N GLU A 267 16.52 -4.02 -16.52
CA GLU A 267 17.70 -4.67 -15.95
C GLU A 267 18.90 -4.53 -16.90
N ASN A 268 18.72 -4.80 -18.19
CA ASN A 268 19.76 -4.65 -19.21
C ASN A 268 20.27 -3.20 -19.29
N THR A 269 19.37 -2.22 -19.45
CA THR A 269 19.76 -0.81 -19.60
C THR A 269 20.40 -0.24 -18.34
N SER A 270 19.97 -0.68 -17.15
CA SER A 270 20.58 -0.26 -15.88
C SER A 270 22.02 -0.73 -15.72
N ARG A 271 22.37 -1.88 -16.31
CA ARG A 271 23.72 -2.44 -16.27
C ARG A 271 24.63 -1.85 -17.34
N LEU A 272 24.09 -1.57 -18.52
CA LEU A 272 24.83 -1.01 -19.67
C LEU A 272 25.01 0.51 -19.61
N PHE A 273 23.97 1.27 -19.22
CA PHE A 273 23.93 2.74 -19.30
C PHE A 273 23.68 3.37 -17.91
N ARG A 274 24.75 3.58 -17.12
CA ARG A 274 24.62 4.05 -15.72
C ARG A 274 24.02 5.45 -15.56
N HIS A 275 24.29 6.37 -16.48
CA HIS A 275 23.87 7.78 -16.36
C HIS A 275 22.56 8.11 -17.11
N GLU A 276 22.18 7.33 -18.13
CA GLU A 276 21.03 7.61 -19.01
C GLU A 276 20.01 6.45 -19.13
N SER A 277 20.06 5.48 -18.21
CA SER A 277 19.24 4.25 -18.26
C SER A 277 17.75 4.49 -18.50
N SER A 278 17.14 5.51 -17.88
CA SER A 278 15.71 5.81 -18.01
C SER A 278 15.33 6.34 -19.39
N GLN A 279 16.18 7.19 -19.99
CA GLN A 279 15.98 7.73 -21.33
C GLN A 279 16.18 6.65 -22.39
N VAL A 280 17.23 5.85 -22.27
CA VAL A 280 17.51 4.73 -23.19
C VAL A 280 16.39 3.69 -23.13
N LEU A 281 15.88 3.38 -21.94
CA LEU A 281 14.72 2.49 -21.76
C LEU A 281 13.48 3.04 -22.48
N ALA A 282 13.17 4.33 -22.30
CA ALA A 282 12.02 4.95 -22.94
C ALA A 282 12.10 4.92 -24.48
N LEU A 283 13.28 5.15 -25.04
CA LEU A 283 13.53 5.07 -26.48
C LEU A 283 13.42 3.63 -27.01
N THR A 284 14.01 2.67 -26.30
CA THR A 284 13.99 1.24 -26.68
C THR A 284 12.56 0.69 -26.71
N CYS A 285 11.76 1.02 -25.70
CA CYS A 285 10.37 0.57 -25.60
C CYS A 285 9.39 1.40 -26.45
N GLY A 286 9.83 2.45 -27.14
CA GLY A 286 8.96 3.37 -27.88
C GLY A 286 8.16 2.71 -29.01
N LYS A 287 8.79 1.82 -29.79
CA LYS A 287 8.13 1.06 -30.87
C LYS A 287 7.03 0.12 -30.33
N ALA A 288 7.33 -0.60 -29.25
CA ALA A 288 6.37 -1.44 -28.56
C ALA A 288 5.21 -0.64 -27.97
N MET A 289 5.48 0.56 -27.43
CA MET A 289 4.44 1.49 -26.96
C MET A 289 3.54 2.03 -28.07
N SER A 290 4.09 2.31 -29.25
CA SER A 290 3.26 2.66 -30.41
C SER A 290 2.30 1.51 -30.79
N THR A 291 2.79 0.27 -30.78
CA THR A 291 1.98 -0.92 -31.04
C THR A 291 0.90 -1.11 -29.97
N PHE A 292 1.24 -0.93 -28.70
CA PHE A 292 0.29 -0.92 -27.59
C PHE A 292 -0.81 0.14 -27.78
N ALA A 293 -0.44 1.39 -28.10
CA ALA A 293 -1.42 2.46 -28.35
C ALA A 293 -2.34 2.13 -29.54
N LYS A 294 -1.82 1.54 -30.62
CA LYS A 294 -2.63 1.07 -31.77
C LYS A 294 -3.61 -0.03 -31.36
N THR A 295 -3.16 -1.03 -30.59
CA THR A 295 -4.05 -2.10 -30.11
C THR A 295 -5.16 -1.57 -29.22
N LEU A 296 -4.87 -0.64 -28.31
CA LEU A 296 -5.88 0.00 -27.47
C LEU A 296 -6.87 0.82 -28.30
N ALA A 297 -6.40 1.52 -29.35
CA ALA A 297 -7.28 2.27 -30.24
C ALA A 297 -8.23 1.35 -31.03
N GLU A 298 -7.75 0.20 -31.52
CA GLU A 298 -8.58 -0.79 -32.20
C GLU A 298 -9.62 -1.41 -31.26
N LEU A 299 -9.22 -1.78 -30.04
CA LEU A 299 -10.15 -2.25 -29.01
C LEU A 299 -11.20 -1.19 -28.67
N ASN A 300 -10.79 0.08 -28.55
CA ASN A 300 -11.69 1.19 -28.28
C ASN A 300 -12.72 1.40 -29.40
N ASN A 301 -12.33 1.23 -30.66
CA ASN A 301 -13.27 1.29 -31.78
C ASN A 301 -14.30 0.16 -31.72
N GLY A 302 -13.89 -1.03 -31.29
CA GLY A 302 -14.82 -2.13 -30.97
C GLY A 302 -15.81 -1.76 -29.88
N ILE A 303 -15.32 -1.22 -28.76
CA ILE A 303 -16.16 -0.79 -27.63
C ILE A 303 -17.17 0.29 -28.07
N LYS A 304 -16.74 1.28 -28.86
CA LYS A 304 -17.62 2.34 -29.39
C LYS A 304 -18.76 1.80 -30.26
N SER A 305 -18.55 0.69 -30.95
CA SER A 305 -19.60 0.07 -31.78
C SER A 305 -20.70 -0.60 -30.97
N HIS A 306 -20.38 -1.08 -29.76
CA HIS A 306 -21.28 -1.85 -28.89
C HIS A 306 -21.16 -1.45 -27.41
N MET A 307 -21.41 -0.16 -27.12
CA MET A 307 -21.20 0.42 -25.79
C MET A 307 -21.91 -0.35 -24.64
N LEU A 308 -23.14 -0.84 -24.85
CA LEU A 308 -23.93 -1.47 -23.78
C LEU A 308 -23.44 -2.84 -23.33
N THR A 309 -22.73 -3.57 -24.19
CA THR A 309 -22.26 -4.93 -23.92
C THR A 309 -20.76 -4.98 -23.69
N ASP A 310 -20.01 -4.09 -24.34
CA ASP A 310 -18.55 -4.15 -24.42
C ASP A 310 -17.88 -3.02 -23.60
N CYS A 311 -18.64 -2.11 -22.97
CA CYS A 311 -18.08 -1.11 -22.04
C CYS A 311 -17.25 -1.73 -20.91
N PHE A 312 -17.59 -2.95 -20.47
CA PHE A 312 -16.86 -3.70 -19.45
C PHE A 312 -15.42 -4.02 -19.85
N LEU A 313 -15.16 -4.26 -21.14
CA LEU A 313 -13.79 -4.44 -21.64
C LEU A 313 -12.97 -3.15 -21.44
N GLY A 314 -13.61 -1.98 -21.62
CA GLY A 314 -12.99 -0.69 -21.32
C GLY A 314 -12.62 -0.55 -19.85
N TYR A 315 -13.48 -1.01 -18.93
CA TYR A 315 -13.19 -0.98 -17.49
C TYR A 315 -12.05 -1.93 -17.11
N GLU A 316 -12.03 -3.14 -17.67
CA GLU A 316 -10.94 -4.10 -17.47
C GLU A 316 -9.60 -3.55 -17.98
N ILE A 317 -9.57 -2.96 -19.18
CA ILE A 317 -8.37 -2.31 -19.73
C ILE A 317 -7.88 -1.20 -18.79
N LEU A 318 -8.78 -0.37 -18.27
CA LEU A 318 -8.40 0.71 -17.35
C LEU A 318 -7.79 0.18 -16.05
N GLU A 319 -8.34 -0.90 -15.49
CA GLU A 319 -7.81 -1.53 -14.28
C GLU A 319 -6.42 -2.13 -14.50
N LEU A 320 -6.28 -2.93 -15.56
CA LEU A 320 -5.04 -3.63 -15.88
C LEU A 320 -3.92 -2.63 -16.21
N VAL A 321 -4.20 -1.61 -17.02
CA VAL A 321 -3.18 -0.62 -17.37
C VAL A 321 -2.84 0.30 -16.20
N THR A 322 -3.80 0.60 -15.31
CA THR A 322 -3.48 1.35 -14.09
C THR A 322 -2.50 0.57 -13.22
N THR A 323 -2.74 -0.73 -13.03
CA THR A 323 -1.85 -1.61 -12.27
C THR A 323 -0.47 -1.69 -12.93
N LEU A 324 -0.43 -1.86 -14.26
CA LEU A 324 0.81 -1.86 -15.04
C LEU A 324 1.61 -0.56 -14.83
N VAL A 325 0.96 0.60 -14.96
CA VAL A 325 1.64 1.90 -14.82
C VAL A 325 2.16 2.10 -13.42
N GLN A 326 1.42 1.68 -12.38
CA GLN A 326 1.91 1.75 -11.00
C GLN A 326 3.15 0.88 -10.80
N THR A 327 3.15 -0.36 -11.30
CA THR A 327 4.30 -1.26 -11.16
C THR A 327 5.51 -0.76 -11.97
N ILE A 328 5.29 -0.35 -13.22
CA ILE A 328 6.35 0.19 -14.07
C ILE A 328 6.91 1.45 -13.43
N ASP A 329 6.08 2.40 -13.00
CA ASP A 329 6.55 3.67 -12.44
C ASP A 329 7.34 3.49 -11.14
N GLN A 330 6.87 2.61 -10.22
CA GLN A 330 7.62 2.27 -9.01
C GLN A 330 8.99 1.67 -9.31
N ARG A 331 9.13 0.93 -10.42
CA ARG A 331 10.37 0.26 -10.78
C ARG A 331 11.25 1.12 -11.65
N THR A 332 10.74 1.76 -12.70
CA THR A 332 11.49 2.46 -13.75
C THR A 332 11.61 3.96 -13.51
N GLY A 333 10.69 4.58 -12.78
CA GLY A 333 10.62 6.04 -12.61
C GLY A 333 10.39 6.83 -13.90
N ALA A 334 10.01 6.16 -15.00
CA ALA A 334 9.88 6.73 -16.33
C ALA A 334 8.69 6.09 -17.09
N MET A 335 8.28 6.69 -18.21
CA MET A 335 7.23 6.20 -19.13
C MET A 335 5.76 6.34 -18.68
N ARG A 336 5.49 6.85 -17.47
CA ARG A 336 4.12 7.13 -17.00
C ARG A 336 3.28 7.97 -17.98
N ALA A 337 3.89 9.00 -18.58
CA ALA A 337 3.23 9.86 -19.56
C ALA A 337 2.79 9.11 -20.82
N ALA A 338 3.66 8.25 -21.38
CA ALA A 338 3.37 7.49 -22.59
C ALA A 338 2.18 6.52 -22.40
N PHE A 339 2.13 5.82 -21.27
CA PHE A 339 0.97 4.97 -20.95
C PHE A 339 -0.31 5.77 -20.69
N SER A 340 -0.19 6.93 -20.05
CA SER A 340 -1.32 7.82 -19.82
C SER A 340 -1.91 8.37 -21.13
N ASP A 341 -1.05 8.71 -22.09
CA ASP A 341 -1.48 9.15 -23.42
C ASP A 341 -2.14 8.02 -24.21
N ALA A 342 -1.60 6.79 -24.14
CA ALA A 342 -2.17 5.63 -24.82
C ALA A 342 -3.56 5.23 -24.31
N VAL A 343 -3.81 5.36 -23.00
CA VAL A 343 -5.09 4.97 -22.37
C VAL A 343 -6.17 6.06 -22.45
N ARG A 344 -5.79 7.32 -22.69
CA ARG A 344 -6.72 8.47 -22.71
C ARG A 344 -7.98 8.21 -23.56
N PRO A 345 -7.91 7.69 -24.80
CA PRO A 345 -9.09 7.46 -25.63
C PRO A 345 -10.06 6.42 -25.06
N VAL A 346 -9.52 5.37 -24.40
CA VAL A 346 -10.33 4.33 -23.73
C VAL A 346 -11.03 4.92 -22.50
N ARG A 347 -10.32 5.75 -21.73
CA ARG A 347 -10.87 6.46 -20.56
C ARG A 347 -12.03 7.38 -20.93
N GLU A 348 -11.90 8.14 -22.01
CA GLU A 348 -12.96 9.02 -22.51
C GLU A 348 -14.20 8.23 -22.94
N THR A 349 -14.00 7.09 -23.61
CA THR A 349 -15.08 6.21 -24.06
C THR A 349 -15.78 5.53 -22.88
N ALA A 350 -15.01 5.09 -21.87
CA ALA A 350 -15.55 4.58 -20.62
C ALA A 350 -16.32 5.67 -19.85
N ARG A 351 -15.87 6.93 -19.88
CA ARG A 351 -16.58 8.06 -19.28
C ARG A 351 -17.91 8.36 -19.98
N SER A 352 -17.96 8.28 -21.31
CA SER A 352 -19.21 8.47 -22.08
C SER A 352 -20.22 7.33 -21.90
N SER A 353 -19.77 6.14 -21.49
CA SER A 353 -20.66 5.00 -21.25
C SER A 353 -21.70 5.25 -20.13
N PHE A 354 -21.37 6.01 -19.08
CA PHE A 354 -22.26 6.27 -17.94
C PHE A 354 -23.58 6.97 -18.33
N PRO A 355 -23.56 8.14 -19.01
CA PRO A 355 -24.78 8.79 -19.48
C PRO A 355 -25.48 7.98 -20.59
N GLU A 356 -24.73 7.32 -21.46
CA GLU A 356 -25.28 6.51 -22.55
C GLU A 356 -26.10 5.33 -22.04
N ILE A 357 -25.64 4.65 -20.98
CA ILE A 357 -26.39 3.57 -20.32
C ILE A 357 -27.73 4.09 -19.78
N LEU A 358 -27.77 5.28 -19.19
CA LEU A 358 -29.01 5.87 -18.66
C LEU A 358 -29.99 6.23 -19.79
N THR A 359 -29.51 6.92 -20.83
CA THR A 359 -30.32 7.31 -21.99
C THR A 359 -30.85 6.07 -22.72
N GLN A 360 -30.01 5.06 -22.91
CA GLN A 360 -30.41 3.86 -23.61
C GLN A 360 -31.36 2.99 -22.78
N THR A 361 -31.19 2.93 -21.46
CA THR A 361 -32.16 2.24 -20.59
C THR A 361 -33.53 2.90 -20.67
N LYS A 362 -33.57 4.24 -20.76
CA LYS A 362 -34.80 5.00 -20.98
C LYS A 362 -35.42 4.72 -22.36
N LEU A 363 -34.65 4.81 -23.44
CA LEU A 363 -35.12 4.56 -24.80
C LEU A 363 -35.61 3.10 -24.99
N GLN A 364 -34.90 2.13 -24.42
CA GLN A 364 -35.30 0.72 -24.46
C GLN A 364 -36.58 0.47 -23.67
N ALA A 365 -36.84 1.22 -22.59
CA ALA A 365 -38.09 1.16 -21.85
C ALA A 365 -39.25 1.85 -22.60
N GLU A 366 -39.00 2.97 -23.27
CA GLU A 366 -39.99 3.70 -24.10
C GLU A 366 -40.40 2.92 -25.35
N ALA A 367 -39.48 2.16 -25.96
CA ALA A 367 -39.74 1.39 -27.18
C ALA A 367 -40.71 0.21 -26.99
N ILE A 368 -41.07 -0.13 -25.74
CA ILE A 368 -41.93 -1.28 -25.44
C ILE A 368 -43.39 -0.90 -25.63
N GLN A 369 -43.95 -1.27 -26.79
CA GLN A 369 -45.33 -0.93 -27.15
C GLN A 369 -46.40 -1.85 -26.53
N THR A 370 -46.05 -3.04 -26.05
CA THR A 370 -47.01 -3.97 -25.44
C THR A 370 -46.45 -4.60 -24.16
N LEU A 371 -47.13 -4.38 -23.03
CA LEU A 371 -46.84 -5.01 -21.74
C LEU A 371 -47.58 -6.36 -21.58
N PRO A 372 -46.99 -7.34 -20.86
CA PRO A 372 -47.65 -8.62 -20.59
C PRO A 372 -49.01 -8.44 -19.88
N PRO A 373 -50.10 -9.07 -20.36
CA PRO A 373 -51.44 -8.90 -19.78
C PRO A 373 -51.59 -9.45 -18.35
N ASP A 374 -50.70 -10.36 -17.95
CA ASP A 374 -50.72 -11.03 -16.64
C ASP A 374 -49.94 -10.27 -15.54
N GLY A 375 -49.32 -9.13 -15.88
CA GLY A 375 -48.49 -8.35 -14.95
C GLY A 375 -47.12 -8.97 -14.65
N ASN A 376 -46.63 -9.87 -15.51
CA ASN A 376 -45.29 -10.45 -15.40
C ASN A 376 -44.18 -9.46 -15.80
N THR A 377 -42.95 -9.69 -15.34
CA THR A 377 -41.81 -8.79 -15.60
C THR A 377 -41.31 -8.84 -17.04
N ILE A 378 -40.65 -7.77 -17.47
CA ILE A 378 -40.02 -7.65 -18.80
C ILE A 378 -38.58 -8.15 -18.76
N PRO A 379 -38.08 -8.81 -19.82
CA PRO A 379 -36.66 -9.18 -19.96
C PRO A 379 -35.68 -8.02 -19.72
N LEU A 380 -36.04 -6.79 -20.09
CA LEU A 380 -35.26 -5.58 -19.84
C LEU A 380 -34.86 -5.43 -18.35
N VAL A 381 -35.77 -5.76 -17.42
CA VAL A 381 -35.50 -5.70 -15.98
C VAL A 381 -34.39 -6.66 -15.58
N SER A 382 -34.42 -7.89 -16.12
CA SER A 382 -33.38 -8.89 -15.88
C SER A 382 -32.04 -8.52 -16.55
N GLN A 383 -32.08 -7.93 -17.75
CA GLN A 383 -30.88 -7.48 -18.46
C GLN A 383 -30.20 -6.31 -17.75
N THR A 384 -30.97 -5.30 -17.30
CA THR A 384 -30.41 -4.19 -16.52
C THR A 384 -29.85 -4.67 -15.19
N ALA A 385 -30.50 -5.65 -14.53
CA ALA A 385 -29.96 -6.25 -13.32
C ALA A 385 -28.64 -6.99 -13.56
N MET A 386 -28.54 -7.81 -14.61
CA MET A 386 -27.29 -8.48 -14.99
C MET A 386 -26.19 -7.47 -15.34
N ARG A 387 -26.53 -6.37 -16.02
CA ARG A 387 -25.58 -5.29 -16.32
C ARG A 387 -25.03 -4.67 -15.05
N LEU A 388 -25.90 -4.34 -14.08
CA LEU A 388 -25.48 -3.79 -12.79
C LEU A 388 -24.63 -4.77 -11.99
N GLN A 389 -24.93 -6.08 -12.04
CA GLN A 389 -24.10 -7.12 -11.42
C GLN A 389 -22.70 -7.14 -12.03
N GLN A 390 -22.57 -7.11 -13.36
CA GLN A 390 -21.27 -7.04 -14.02
C GLN A 390 -20.56 -5.70 -13.78
N MET A 391 -21.28 -4.58 -13.61
CA MET A 391 -20.63 -3.32 -13.22
C MET A 391 -20.06 -3.41 -11.79
N SER A 392 -20.75 -4.07 -10.87
CA SER A 392 -20.30 -4.18 -9.48
C SER A 392 -18.99 -4.97 -9.31
N THR A 393 -18.58 -5.78 -10.28
CA THR A 393 -17.29 -6.48 -10.24
C THR A 393 -16.11 -5.55 -10.57
N PHE A 394 -16.35 -4.39 -11.19
CA PHE A 394 -15.33 -3.41 -11.57
C PHE A 394 -15.40 -2.15 -10.70
N ASP A 395 -15.35 -2.31 -9.38
CA ASP A 395 -15.53 -1.21 -8.42
C ASP A 395 -14.46 -0.11 -8.54
N ARG A 396 -13.18 -0.47 -8.63
CA ARG A 396 -12.06 0.49 -8.61
C ARG A 396 -12.06 1.43 -9.83
N PRO A 397 -12.14 0.95 -11.08
CA PRO A 397 -12.17 1.83 -12.24
C PRO A 397 -13.42 2.72 -12.27
N LEU A 398 -14.57 2.17 -11.86
CA LEU A 398 -15.84 2.90 -11.84
C LEU A 398 -15.82 4.04 -10.84
N LEU A 399 -15.34 3.81 -9.61
CA LEU A 399 -15.22 4.85 -8.60
C LEU A 399 -14.30 5.99 -9.05
N ALA A 400 -13.15 5.66 -9.63
CA ALA A 400 -12.22 6.67 -10.14
C ALA A 400 -12.83 7.53 -11.26
N MET A 401 -13.57 6.92 -12.18
CA MET A 401 -14.24 7.66 -13.25
C MET A 401 -15.42 8.50 -12.73
N LEU A 402 -16.24 7.96 -11.82
CA LEU A 402 -17.36 8.69 -11.23
C LEU A 402 -16.88 9.89 -10.40
N ALA A 403 -15.77 9.74 -9.66
CA ALA A 403 -15.12 10.84 -8.98
C ALA A 403 -14.65 11.92 -9.98
N SER A 404 -14.14 11.53 -11.15
CA SER A 404 -13.73 12.48 -12.21
C SER A 404 -14.89 13.21 -12.89
N ILE A 405 -16.09 12.62 -12.91
CA ILE A 405 -17.30 13.23 -13.47
C ILE A 405 -17.92 14.20 -12.46
N GLY A 406 -17.81 13.90 -11.16
CA GLY A 406 -18.46 14.63 -10.09
C GLY A 406 -19.91 14.18 -9.88
N GLU A 407 -20.45 14.44 -8.69
CA GLU A 407 -21.77 13.99 -8.26
C GLU A 407 -22.89 14.49 -9.19
N GLY A 408 -23.72 13.58 -9.72
CA GLY A 408 -24.93 13.92 -10.48
C GLY A 408 -24.70 14.42 -11.92
N ASN A 409 -23.46 14.71 -12.30
CA ASN A 409 -23.12 15.20 -13.65
C ASN A 409 -23.28 14.13 -14.74
N TRP A 410 -23.45 12.86 -14.39
CA TRP A 410 -23.77 11.78 -15.33
C TRP A 410 -25.22 11.80 -15.86
N LYS A 411 -26.10 12.65 -15.31
CA LYS A 411 -27.49 12.80 -15.79
C LYS A 411 -27.63 13.80 -16.94
N SER A 412 -26.66 14.68 -17.12
CA SER A 412 -26.66 15.71 -18.17
C SER A 412 -25.75 15.27 -19.32
N HIS A 413 -26.28 15.26 -20.54
CA HIS A 413 -25.46 15.12 -21.76
C HIS A 413 -24.51 16.32 -22.00
N ALA A 414 -24.65 17.38 -21.20
CA ALA A 414 -23.73 18.50 -21.19
C ALA A 414 -22.41 18.03 -20.58
N ALA A 415 -21.48 17.62 -21.45
CA ALA A 415 -20.09 17.36 -21.13
C ALA A 415 -19.55 18.52 -20.29
N ALA A 416 -19.33 18.29 -19.00
CA ALA A 416 -18.52 19.19 -18.19
C ALA A 416 -17.17 19.33 -18.90
N ALA A 417 -16.76 20.58 -19.15
CA ALA A 417 -15.56 20.92 -19.89
C ALA A 417 -14.34 20.11 -19.40
N PRO A 418 -13.44 19.68 -20.30
CA PRO A 418 -12.24 18.98 -19.90
C PRO A 418 -11.34 19.98 -19.16
N SER A 419 -11.33 19.94 -17.82
CA SER A 419 -10.27 20.58 -17.06
C SER A 419 -8.97 19.80 -17.31
N SER A 420 -8.15 20.31 -18.23
CA SER A 420 -6.93 19.72 -18.79
C SER A 420 -5.76 19.47 -17.82
N SER A 421 -5.94 19.48 -16.50
CA SER A 421 -4.77 19.62 -15.60
C SER A 421 -4.70 18.73 -14.36
N THR A 422 -5.61 17.79 -14.13
CA THR A 422 -5.53 16.91 -12.94
C THR A 422 -5.74 15.41 -13.19
N LEU A 423 -6.01 14.98 -14.43
CA LEU A 423 -6.23 13.57 -14.77
C LEU A 423 -4.92 12.79 -14.99
N ALA A 424 -3.92 13.02 -14.14
CA ALA A 424 -2.84 12.06 -13.97
C ALA A 424 -3.46 10.73 -13.55
N LEU A 425 -2.82 9.62 -13.94
CA LEU A 425 -3.23 8.23 -13.68
C LEU A 425 -3.32 7.84 -12.18
N ASP A 426 -3.41 8.82 -11.29
CA ASP A 426 -3.57 8.65 -9.85
C ASP A 426 -5.02 8.26 -9.53
N LEU A 427 -5.32 6.98 -9.73
CA LEU A 427 -6.48 6.30 -9.15
C LEU A 427 -6.41 6.23 -7.60
N THR A 428 -5.53 6.99 -6.96
CA THR A 428 -5.28 6.99 -5.52
C THR A 428 -6.09 8.06 -4.78
N LEU A 429 -6.59 9.09 -5.45
CA LEU A 429 -7.19 10.26 -4.79
C LEU A 429 -8.69 10.13 -4.46
N SER A 430 -9.39 9.08 -4.93
CA SER A 430 -10.84 8.98 -4.68
C SER A 430 -11.46 7.58 -4.86
N THR A 431 -10.82 6.55 -4.31
CA THR A 431 -11.52 5.28 -4.03
C THR A 431 -12.39 5.37 -2.75
N GLU A 432 -12.42 6.54 -2.12
CA GLU A 432 -12.89 6.75 -0.74
C GLU A 432 -14.40 7.00 -0.61
N ASN A 433 -15.16 7.16 -1.69
CA ASN A 433 -16.60 7.43 -1.61
C ASN A 433 -17.47 6.39 -2.34
N PRO A 434 -17.81 5.25 -1.69
CA PRO A 434 -18.72 4.25 -2.25
C PRO A 434 -20.13 4.81 -2.49
N ALA A 435 -20.47 5.99 -1.94
CA ALA A 435 -21.75 6.62 -2.14
C ALA A 435 -21.97 7.08 -3.59
N LEU A 436 -20.92 7.47 -4.33
CA LEU A 436 -21.06 7.89 -5.73
C LEU A 436 -21.48 6.73 -6.64
N LEU A 437 -20.86 5.56 -6.46
CA LEU A 437 -21.23 4.35 -7.20
C LEU A 437 -22.63 3.87 -6.81
N SER A 438 -22.95 3.90 -5.51
CA SER A 438 -24.31 3.63 -5.01
C SER A 438 -25.34 4.56 -5.64
N GLN A 439 -25.06 5.87 -5.69
CA GLN A 439 -25.97 6.87 -6.27
C GLN A 439 -26.19 6.61 -7.76
N TYR A 440 -25.13 6.30 -8.51
CA TYR A 440 -25.24 5.92 -9.92
C TYR A 440 -26.10 4.66 -10.11
N PHE A 441 -25.85 3.59 -9.36
CA PHE A 441 -26.67 2.37 -9.45
C PHE A 441 -28.14 2.63 -9.14
N VAL A 442 -28.41 3.48 -8.16
CA VAL A 442 -29.78 3.88 -7.80
C VAL A 442 -30.40 4.75 -8.89
N ASP A 443 -29.64 5.65 -9.50
CA ASP A 443 -30.12 6.45 -10.63
C ASP A 443 -30.48 5.58 -11.84
N VAL A 444 -29.71 4.52 -12.13
CA VAL A 444 -30.04 3.54 -13.18
C VAL A 444 -31.33 2.78 -12.83
N VAL A 445 -31.45 2.29 -11.59
CA VAL A 445 -32.64 1.55 -11.13
C VAL A 445 -33.88 2.44 -11.11
N THR A 446 -33.77 3.68 -10.63
CA THR A 446 -34.88 4.64 -10.57
C THR A 446 -35.30 5.11 -11.95
N THR A 447 -34.36 5.36 -12.87
CA THR A 447 -34.68 5.70 -14.27
C THR A 447 -35.46 4.56 -14.94
N LEU A 448 -35.06 3.30 -14.72
CA LEU A 448 -35.80 2.15 -15.22
C LEU A 448 -37.19 2.05 -14.58
N LEU A 449 -37.30 2.15 -13.26
CA LEU A 449 -38.58 2.02 -12.55
C LEU A 449 -39.56 3.16 -12.84
N ASP A 450 -39.07 4.40 -12.99
CA ASP A 450 -39.89 5.55 -13.35
C ASP A 450 -40.48 5.40 -14.75
N GLU A 451 -39.68 4.93 -15.72
CA GLU A 451 -40.17 4.73 -17.08
C GLU A 451 -41.11 3.53 -17.17
N LEU A 452 -40.81 2.43 -16.47
CA LEU A 452 -41.74 1.30 -16.35
C LEU A 452 -43.06 1.68 -15.66
N GLN A 453 -43.02 2.59 -14.67
CA GLN A 453 -44.21 3.10 -14.02
C GLN A 453 -45.06 3.93 -14.99
N LYS A 454 -44.45 4.83 -15.79
CA LYS A 454 -45.16 5.60 -16.82
C LYS A 454 -45.81 4.68 -17.87
N GLN A 455 -45.05 3.72 -18.40
CA GLN A 455 -45.55 2.75 -19.37
C GLN A 455 -46.69 1.90 -18.79
N SER A 456 -46.55 1.46 -17.54
CA SER A 456 -47.61 0.76 -16.82
C SER A 456 -48.88 1.60 -16.71
N THR A 457 -48.79 2.89 -16.38
CA THR A 457 -49.96 3.77 -16.31
C THR A 457 -50.61 4.05 -17.66
N ALA A 458 -49.82 4.07 -18.74
CA ALA A 458 -50.30 4.30 -20.10
C ALA A 458 -50.98 3.07 -20.72
N GLN A 459 -50.44 1.87 -20.48
CA GLN A 459 -50.87 0.65 -21.19
C GLN A 459 -51.82 -0.25 -20.37
N HIS A 460 -51.69 -0.30 -19.04
CA HIS A 460 -52.57 -1.15 -18.22
C HIS A 460 -53.86 -0.42 -17.82
N ARG A 461 -55.02 -1.05 -18.10
CA ARG A 461 -56.35 -0.47 -17.83
C ARG A 461 -56.74 -0.39 -16.35
N THR A 462 -56.16 -1.22 -15.48
CA THR A 462 -56.58 -1.32 -14.06
C THR A 462 -55.43 -0.99 -13.11
N LYS A 463 -55.71 -0.16 -12.08
CA LYS A 463 -54.74 0.23 -11.04
C LYS A 463 -54.09 -0.97 -10.30
N PRO A 464 -54.81 -2.06 -10.01
CA PRO A 464 -54.20 -3.23 -9.36
C PRO A 464 -53.20 -3.96 -10.24
N LEU A 465 -53.44 -4.03 -11.56
CA LEU A 465 -52.50 -4.63 -12.51
C LEU A 465 -51.24 -3.79 -12.63
N GLN A 466 -51.37 -2.46 -12.62
CA GLN A 466 -50.24 -1.52 -12.59
C GLN A 466 -49.36 -1.73 -11.33
N GLY A 467 -49.99 -1.87 -10.16
CA GLY A 467 -49.30 -2.13 -8.90
C GLY A 467 -48.55 -3.47 -8.88
N ILE A 468 -49.16 -4.54 -9.40
CA ILE A 468 -48.54 -5.87 -9.45
C ILE A 468 -47.36 -5.92 -10.41
N PHE A 469 -47.48 -5.32 -11.59
CA PHE A 469 -46.40 -5.25 -12.55
C PHE A 469 -45.16 -4.54 -11.96
N LEU A 470 -45.37 -3.41 -11.28
CA LEU A 470 -44.31 -2.69 -10.59
C LEU A 470 -43.70 -3.53 -9.44
N LEU A 471 -44.54 -4.19 -8.63
CA LEU A 471 -44.08 -5.03 -7.52
C LEU A 471 -43.28 -6.25 -8.00
N ASN A 472 -43.70 -6.92 -9.06
CA ASN A 472 -42.98 -8.03 -9.65
C ASN A 472 -41.62 -7.55 -10.21
N SER A 473 -41.59 -6.39 -10.87
CA SER A 473 -40.36 -5.80 -11.41
C SER A 473 -39.36 -5.44 -10.31
N VAL A 474 -39.83 -4.83 -9.21
CA VAL A 474 -39.01 -4.54 -8.02
C VAL A 474 -38.53 -5.84 -7.35
N ALA A 475 -39.37 -6.89 -7.29
CA ALA A 475 -38.98 -8.17 -6.69
C ALA A 475 -37.89 -8.90 -7.48
N VAL A 476 -37.97 -8.88 -8.82
CA VAL A 476 -36.92 -9.44 -9.68
C VAL A 476 -35.61 -8.65 -9.52
N LEU A 477 -35.67 -7.31 -9.47
CA LEU A 477 -34.49 -6.49 -9.18
C LEU A 477 -33.92 -6.80 -7.80
N HIS A 478 -34.75 -6.87 -6.77
CA HIS A 478 -34.32 -7.15 -5.40
C HIS A 478 -33.69 -8.55 -5.26
N ARG A 479 -34.26 -9.56 -5.93
CA ARG A 479 -33.66 -10.91 -6.00
C ARG A 479 -32.29 -10.88 -6.67
N SER A 480 -32.17 -10.19 -7.81
CA SER A 480 -30.92 -10.05 -8.55
C SER A 480 -29.86 -9.21 -7.79
N ILE A 481 -30.28 -8.21 -7.02
CA ILE A 481 -29.40 -7.42 -6.17
C ILE A 481 -28.86 -8.28 -5.02
N ASN A 482 -29.72 -9.07 -4.37
CA ASN A 482 -29.31 -9.91 -3.25
C ASN A 482 -28.57 -11.18 -3.66
N SER A 483 -28.62 -11.58 -4.93
CA SER A 483 -27.82 -12.71 -5.43
C SER A 483 -26.33 -12.39 -5.58
N HIS A 484 -25.95 -11.10 -5.66
CA HIS A 484 -24.57 -10.65 -5.74
C HIS A 484 -24.18 -9.84 -4.49
N GLU A 485 -23.18 -10.31 -3.76
CA GLU A 485 -22.72 -9.72 -2.49
C GLU A 485 -22.23 -8.28 -2.65
N ASP A 486 -21.47 -7.99 -3.72
CA ASP A 486 -20.90 -6.67 -3.98
C ASP A 486 -21.97 -5.62 -4.30
N LEU A 487 -22.94 -5.95 -5.16
CA LEU A 487 -24.05 -5.07 -5.51
C LEU A 487 -24.95 -4.77 -4.29
N SER A 488 -25.18 -5.78 -3.45
CA SER A 488 -25.93 -5.63 -2.19
C SER A 488 -25.23 -4.66 -1.24
N ARG A 489 -23.90 -4.72 -1.13
CA ARG A 489 -23.10 -3.82 -0.29
C ARG A 489 -23.28 -2.34 -0.68
N TYR A 490 -23.27 -2.02 -1.97
CA TYR A 490 -23.43 -0.63 -2.42
C TYR A 490 -24.86 -0.12 -2.26
N LEU A 491 -25.87 -0.93 -2.59
CA LEU A 491 -27.28 -0.54 -2.50
C LEU A 491 -27.85 -0.53 -1.08
N ALA A 492 -27.16 -1.15 -0.11
CA ALA A 492 -27.52 -1.12 1.31
C ALA A 492 -27.25 0.24 1.99
N ILE A 493 -26.43 1.11 1.36
CA ILE A 493 -26.04 2.41 1.91
C ILE A 493 -27.24 3.38 1.94
N ALA A 494 -27.69 3.80 3.12
CA ALA A 494 -28.76 4.81 3.26
C ALA A 494 -28.27 6.17 2.71
N PRO A 495 -29.12 6.98 2.01
CA PRO A 495 -30.59 6.94 1.88
C PRO A 495 -31.12 6.13 0.68
N HIS A 496 -30.26 5.40 -0.03
CA HIS A 496 -30.59 4.83 -1.33
C HIS A 496 -31.54 3.61 -1.25
N SER A 497 -31.38 2.79 -0.20
CA SER A 497 -32.32 1.71 0.12
C SER A 497 -33.75 2.21 0.37
N GLN A 498 -33.89 3.42 0.93
CA GLN A 498 -35.21 4.03 1.19
C GLN A 498 -35.93 4.37 -0.12
N LYS A 499 -35.21 4.77 -1.18
CA LYS A 499 -35.82 5.06 -2.49
C LYS A 499 -36.43 3.80 -3.11
N LEU A 500 -35.75 2.66 -3.06
CA LEU A 500 -36.29 1.40 -3.58
C LEU A 500 -37.54 0.96 -2.78
N GLU A 501 -37.52 1.14 -1.47
CA GLU A 501 -38.69 0.92 -0.60
C GLU A 501 -39.87 1.84 -0.92
N LEU A 502 -39.64 3.06 -1.41
CA LEU A 502 -40.73 3.94 -1.87
C LEU A 502 -41.47 3.32 -3.07
N TYR A 503 -40.77 2.79 -4.07
CA TYR A 503 -41.43 2.12 -5.21
C TYR A 503 -42.21 0.88 -4.78
N ARG A 504 -41.69 0.12 -3.80
CA ARG A 504 -42.43 -1.00 -3.18
C ARG A 504 -43.72 -0.53 -2.50
N LYS A 505 -43.67 0.58 -1.76
CA LYS A 505 -44.87 1.19 -1.12
C LYS A 505 -45.86 1.74 -2.15
N VAL A 506 -45.38 2.37 -3.21
CA VAL A 506 -46.23 2.88 -4.31
C VAL A 506 -46.94 1.72 -5.01
N GLY A 507 -46.24 0.65 -5.36
CA GLY A 507 -46.83 -0.55 -5.95
C GLY A 507 -47.85 -1.24 -5.04
N SER A 508 -47.53 -1.36 -3.74
CA SER A 508 -48.43 -1.96 -2.74
C SER A 508 -49.69 -1.11 -2.53
N SER A 509 -49.55 0.21 -2.43
CA SER A 509 -50.70 1.14 -2.33
C SER A 509 -51.62 1.08 -3.55
N ALA A 510 -51.04 1.00 -4.75
CA ALA A 510 -51.80 0.89 -6.00
C ALA A 510 -52.62 -0.41 -6.07
N TYR A 511 -52.09 -1.51 -5.55
CA TYR A 511 -52.81 -2.78 -5.44
C TYR A 511 -53.89 -2.74 -4.33
N LEU A 512 -53.53 -2.22 -3.15
CA LEU A 512 -54.45 -2.10 -2.00
C LEU A 512 -55.63 -1.15 -2.28
N ALA A 513 -55.51 -0.23 -3.25
CA ALA A 513 -56.61 0.63 -3.67
C ALA A 513 -57.88 -0.17 -4.08
N ALA A 514 -57.73 -1.35 -4.69
CA ALA A 514 -58.88 -2.22 -4.99
C ALA A 514 -59.54 -2.83 -3.75
N TRP A 515 -58.83 -2.90 -2.63
CA TRP A 515 -59.35 -3.42 -1.36
C TRP A 515 -59.91 -2.31 -0.46
N ARG A 516 -59.60 -1.05 -0.75
CA ARG A 516 -60.17 0.10 -0.02
C ARG A 516 -61.68 0.22 -0.17
N GLU A 517 -62.21 -0.02 -1.37
CA GLU A 517 -63.65 0.03 -1.64
C GLU A 517 -64.43 -1.03 -0.81
N PRO A 518 -64.06 -2.32 -0.82
CA PRO A 518 -64.61 -3.30 0.12
C PRO A 518 -64.46 -2.93 1.59
N SER A 519 -63.32 -2.34 1.99
CA SER A 519 -63.09 -1.93 3.38
C SER A 519 -63.94 -0.72 3.80
N ALA A 520 -64.23 0.20 2.87
CA ALA A 520 -65.09 1.35 3.10
C ALA A 520 -66.55 0.92 3.24
N HIS A 521 -67.02 -0.02 2.41
CA HIS A 521 -68.34 -0.63 2.58
C HIS A 521 -68.49 -1.36 3.91
N LEU A 522 -67.42 -1.91 4.46
CA LEU A 522 -67.42 -2.53 5.79
C LEU A 522 -67.47 -1.51 6.94
N LEU A 523 -67.09 -0.25 6.68
CA LEU A 523 -67.10 0.84 7.64
C LEU A 523 -68.41 1.65 7.61
N ASP A 524 -68.99 1.92 6.44
CA ASP A 524 -69.89 3.09 6.28
C ASP A 524 -71.39 2.83 6.10
N THR A 525 -71.91 1.63 5.73
CA THR A 525 -73.38 1.46 5.64
C THR A 525 -73.89 0.03 5.79
N ILE A 526 -74.88 -0.16 6.67
CA ILE A 526 -75.89 -1.22 6.58
C ILE A 526 -76.98 -0.71 5.62
N SER A 527 -76.83 -0.93 4.32
CA SER A 527 -77.99 -0.93 3.44
C SER A 527 -77.77 -1.86 2.25
N THR A 528 -78.55 -2.92 2.23
CA THR A 528 -78.67 -3.84 1.12
C THR A 528 -79.44 -3.18 -0.02
N LYS A 529 -78.75 -2.77 -1.08
CA LYS A 529 -79.28 -2.89 -2.44
C LYS A 529 -78.26 -3.63 -3.29
N GLY A 530 -78.72 -4.73 -3.88
CA GLY A 530 -77.91 -5.60 -4.73
C GLY A 530 -77.35 -4.82 -5.92
N GLY A 531 -76.06 -4.54 -5.88
CA GLY A 531 -75.24 -4.17 -7.02
C GLY A 531 -74.37 -5.36 -7.40
N SER A 532 -74.72 -6.03 -8.50
CA SER A 532 -73.96 -7.12 -9.08
C SER A 532 -72.68 -6.61 -9.74
N SER A 533 -71.54 -6.66 -9.03
CA SER A 533 -70.20 -6.93 -9.60
C SER A 533 -69.11 -6.85 -8.52
N GLY A 534 -68.98 -7.88 -7.68
CA GLY A 534 -67.69 -8.08 -7.00
C GLY A 534 -66.60 -8.32 -8.06
N PRO A 535 -65.43 -7.67 -8.00
CA PRO A 535 -64.38 -7.89 -8.97
C PRO A 535 -63.95 -9.36 -8.89
N ARG A 536 -64.17 -10.11 -9.98
CA ARG A 536 -63.58 -11.45 -10.12
C ARG A 536 -62.06 -11.27 -9.97
N PRO A 537 -61.35 -12.13 -9.22
CA PRO A 537 -59.90 -12.07 -9.18
C PRO A 537 -59.40 -12.30 -10.61
N LEU A 538 -58.91 -11.24 -11.26
CA LEU A 538 -58.15 -11.38 -12.50
C LEU A 538 -57.01 -12.36 -12.20
N SER A 539 -56.74 -13.28 -13.12
CA SER A 539 -55.63 -14.23 -13.00
C SER A 539 -54.30 -13.48 -13.12
N LEU A 540 -53.89 -12.86 -12.03
CA LEU A 540 -52.70 -12.04 -11.94
C LEU A 540 -51.51 -12.91 -11.56
N HIS A 541 -50.39 -12.78 -12.29
CA HIS A 541 -49.15 -13.44 -11.93
C HIS A 541 -48.47 -12.64 -10.81
N MET A 542 -48.20 -13.26 -9.67
CA MET A 542 -47.50 -12.65 -8.54
C MET A 542 -46.30 -13.50 -8.15
N GLU A 543 -45.14 -12.86 -8.06
CA GLU A 543 -43.94 -13.47 -7.47
C GLU A 543 -44.22 -13.94 -6.03
N LYS A 544 -43.59 -15.04 -5.61
CA LYS A 544 -43.86 -15.69 -4.30
C LYS A 544 -43.65 -14.73 -3.11
N GLU A 545 -42.62 -13.89 -3.20
CA GLU A 545 -42.27 -12.88 -2.19
C GLU A 545 -43.33 -11.77 -2.13
N VAL A 546 -43.68 -11.19 -3.28
CA VAL A 546 -44.75 -10.19 -3.43
C VAL A 546 -46.07 -10.71 -2.89
N LYS A 547 -46.41 -11.94 -3.25
CA LYS A 547 -47.63 -12.63 -2.81
C LYS A 547 -47.73 -12.74 -1.30
N SER A 548 -46.62 -13.07 -0.62
CA SER A 548 -46.58 -13.17 0.83
C SER A 548 -46.70 -11.80 1.54
N ALA A 549 -46.03 -10.78 1.01
CA ALA A 549 -46.04 -9.43 1.57
C ALA A 549 -47.43 -8.77 1.42
N VAL A 550 -47.98 -8.81 0.22
CA VAL A 550 -49.30 -8.26 -0.10
C VAL A 550 -50.42 -8.98 0.66
N SER A 551 -50.32 -10.31 0.81
CA SER A 551 -51.29 -11.08 1.61
C SER A 551 -51.30 -10.64 3.08
N ARG A 552 -50.12 -10.34 3.66
CA ARG A 552 -50.01 -9.87 5.04
C ARG A 552 -50.59 -8.46 5.21
N GLU A 553 -50.37 -7.58 4.22
CA GLU A 553 -50.91 -6.22 4.23
C GLU A 553 -52.44 -6.20 4.06
N ILE A 554 -53.00 -7.04 3.17
CA ILE A 554 -54.45 -7.21 3.04
C ILE A 554 -55.05 -7.77 4.32
N GLN A 555 -54.43 -8.80 4.90
CA GLN A 555 -54.89 -9.38 6.14
C GLN A 555 -54.91 -8.33 7.26
N GLY A 556 -53.83 -7.56 7.42
CA GLY A 556 -53.76 -6.47 8.40
C GLY A 556 -54.79 -5.35 8.17
N MET A 557 -55.25 -5.14 6.94
CA MET A 557 -56.29 -4.15 6.61
C MET A 557 -57.70 -4.67 6.91
N ILE A 558 -58.02 -5.89 6.46
CA ILE A 558 -59.38 -6.43 6.47
C ILE A 558 -59.72 -7.12 7.79
N GLU A 559 -58.79 -7.86 8.39
CA GLU A 559 -59.01 -8.63 9.62
C GLU A 559 -59.52 -7.78 10.80
N PRO A 560 -58.93 -6.63 11.16
CA PRO A 560 -59.42 -5.85 12.29
C PRO A 560 -60.78 -5.20 12.01
N LEU A 561 -61.05 -4.81 10.77
CA LEU A 561 -62.34 -4.25 10.37
C LEU A 561 -63.43 -5.33 10.41
N TYR A 562 -63.15 -6.51 9.86
CA TYR A 562 -64.07 -7.63 9.88
C TYR A 562 -64.33 -8.15 11.29
N ALA A 563 -63.32 -8.20 12.15
CA ALA A 563 -63.48 -8.59 13.54
C ALA A 563 -64.45 -7.63 14.26
N ARG A 564 -64.30 -6.31 14.10
CA ARG A 564 -65.22 -5.33 14.68
C ARG A 564 -66.64 -5.44 14.13
N PHE A 565 -66.78 -5.72 12.84
CA PHE A 565 -68.08 -5.97 12.21
C PHE A 565 -68.73 -7.25 12.76
N TRP A 566 -67.96 -8.33 12.84
CA TRP A 566 -68.42 -9.62 13.37
C TRP A 566 -68.85 -9.50 14.83
N ASP A 567 -68.01 -8.94 15.70
CA ASP A 567 -68.31 -8.80 17.12
C ASP A 567 -69.55 -7.93 17.38
N ARG A 568 -69.86 -6.97 16.49
CA ARG A 568 -71.02 -6.08 16.62
C ARG A 568 -72.32 -6.69 16.09
N TYR A 569 -72.27 -7.51 15.04
CA TYR A 569 -73.47 -7.94 14.30
C TYR A 569 -73.70 -9.46 14.27
N HIS A 570 -72.76 -10.26 14.78
CA HIS A 570 -72.89 -11.71 14.81
C HIS A 570 -74.09 -12.20 15.63
N GLU A 571 -74.39 -11.53 16.76
CA GLU A 571 -75.52 -11.90 17.62
C GLU A 571 -76.89 -11.67 16.95
N VAL A 572 -76.96 -10.74 15.98
CA VAL A 572 -78.18 -10.42 15.24
C VAL A 572 -78.60 -11.58 14.31
N ASP A 573 -77.65 -12.40 13.84
CA ASP A 573 -77.91 -13.51 12.91
C ASP A 573 -78.22 -14.85 13.64
N LYS A 574 -78.13 -14.91 14.98
CA LYS A 574 -78.36 -16.13 15.81
C LYS A 574 -77.80 -17.42 15.19
N GLY A 575 -76.64 -17.35 14.54
CA GLY A 575 -75.96 -18.51 13.92
C GLY A 575 -76.69 -19.17 12.75
N LYS A 576 -77.67 -18.53 12.09
CA LYS A 576 -78.44 -19.14 10.99
C LYS A 576 -77.81 -18.95 9.60
N GLY A 577 -76.73 -18.19 9.47
CA GLY A 577 -75.93 -18.07 8.24
C GLY A 577 -76.66 -17.46 7.04
N LYS A 578 -77.76 -16.74 7.26
CA LYS A 578 -78.54 -16.11 6.18
C LYS A 578 -77.99 -14.75 5.76
N VAL A 579 -77.31 -14.04 6.67
CA VAL A 579 -76.82 -12.65 6.42
C VAL A 579 -75.29 -12.59 6.49
N VAL A 580 -74.66 -13.36 7.38
CA VAL A 580 -73.19 -13.44 7.49
C VAL A 580 -72.69 -14.83 7.09
N LYS A 581 -71.94 -14.90 5.97
CA LYS A 581 -71.52 -16.17 5.34
C LYS A 581 -70.20 -16.76 5.87
N TYR A 582 -69.26 -15.93 6.30
CA TYR A 582 -67.93 -16.38 6.72
C TYR A 582 -67.78 -16.13 8.23
N SER A 583 -67.26 -17.09 9.00
CA SER A 583 -66.82 -16.79 10.36
C SER A 583 -65.51 -16.00 10.36
N LYS A 584 -65.12 -15.45 11.51
CA LYS A 584 -63.79 -14.81 11.68
C LYS A 584 -62.66 -15.75 11.22
N ALA A 585 -62.74 -17.03 11.57
CA ALA A 585 -61.74 -18.04 11.17
C ALA A 585 -61.83 -18.41 9.67
N ASP A 586 -63.04 -18.48 9.11
CA ASP A 586 -63.23 -18.83 7.71
C ASP A 586 -62.76 -17.71 6.77
N LEU A 587 -63.00 -16.44 7.11
CA LEU A 587 -62.52 -15.32 6.30
C LEU A 587 -60.99 -15.24 6.32
N ILE A 588 -60.36 -15.47 7.48
CA ILE A 588 -58.89 -15.58 7.59
C ILE A 588 -58.40 -16.77 6.75
N GLY A 589 -59.10 -17.90 6.78
CA GLY A 589 -58.81 -19.07 5.94
C GLY A 589 -58.98 -18.81 4.44
N VAL A 590 -59.97 -18.03 4.03
CA VAL A 590 -60.20 -17.61 2.63
C VAL A 590 -59.14 -16.61 2.18
N LEU A 591 -58.78 -15.63 3.01
CA LEU A 591 -57.71 -14.66 2.74
C LEU A 591 -56.34 -15.35 2.63
N ALA A 592 -56.05 -16.30 3.53
CA ALA A 592 -54.86 -17.16 3.43
C ALA A 592 -54.92 -18.09 2.20
N GLY A 593 -56.13 -18.58 1.86
CA GLY A 593 -56.40 -19.51 0.76
C GLY A 593 -56.50 -18.87 -0.63
N LEU A 594 -56.64 -17.55 -0.72
CA LEU A 594 -56.64 -16.78 -1.97
C LEU A 594 -55.28 -16.80 -2.66
N TYR A 595 -54.21 -17.05 -1.89
CA TYR A 595 -52.83 -16.91 -2.36
C TYR A 595 -51.96 -18.17 -2.17
N LEU A 596 -52.53 -19.31 -1.81
CA LEU A 596 -51.82 -20.60 -1.83
C LEU A 596 -51.89 -21.24 -3.24
N PRO A 597 -50.81 -21.88 -3.72
CA PRO A 597 -50.87 -22.63 -4.99
C PRO A 597 -51.94 -23.71 -4.91
N LYS A 598 -52.67 -23.96 -6.00
CA LYS A 598 -53.80 -24.93 -6.07
C LYS A 598 -53.44 -26.33 -5.52
N SER A 599 -52.16 -26.71 -5.53
CA SER A 599 -51.63 -27.95 -4.96
C SER A 599 -51.73 -28.06 -3.43
N SER A 600 -51.84 -26.94 -2.71
CA SER A 600 -51.90 -26.91 -1.25
C SER A 600 -53.32 -26.94 -0.68
N ARG A 601 -54.36 -26.68 -1.51
CA ARG A 601 -55.76 -26.77 -1.09
C ARG A 601 -56.20 -28.20 -0.75
N ARG A 602 -55.66 -29.22 -1.44
CA ARG A 602 -55.97 -30.63 -1.18
C ARG A 602 -55.37 -31.18 0.13
N ARG A 603 -54.34 -30.54 0.70
CA ARG A 603 -53.63 -31.05 1.89
C ARG A 603 -54.19 -30.55 3.23
N LEU A 604 -55.06 -29.54 3.22
CA LEU A 604 -55.71 -29.02 4.44
C LEU A 604 -57.00 -29.78 4.77
N ASP A 605 -57.71 -30.28 3.76
CA ASP A 605 -58.90 -31.12 3.96
C ASP A 605 -58.54 -32.50 4.54
N ASP A 606 -57.38 -33.07 4.17
CA ASP A 606 -56.93 -34.40 4.65
C ASP A 606 -56.40 -34.41 6.10
N LYS A 607 -55.85 -33.30 6.59
CA LYS A 607 -55.24 -33.23 7.93
C LYS A 607 -56.25 -33.23 9.08
N SER A 608 -57.54 -33.09 8.78
CA SER A 608 -58.62 -33.17 9.77
C SER A 608 -59.03 -34.62 10.11
N LYS A 609 -58.52 -35.63 9.37
CA LYS A 609 -58.89 -37.05 9.56
C LYS A 609 -57.78 -37.98 10.04
N GLU A 610 -56.51 -37.55 10.05
CA GLU A 610 -55.38 -38.44 10.39
C GLU A 610 -54.87 -38.36 11.85
N ASN A 611 -55.28 -37.37 12.64
CA ASN A 611 -54.76 -37.16 14.01
C ASN A 611 -55.35 -38.08 15.09
N LYS A 612 -55.87 -39.27 14.71
CA LYS A 612 -56.49 -40.22 15.65
C LYS A 612 -55.97 -41.66 15.56
N SER A 613 -54.95 -41.93 14.75
CA SER A 613 -54.42 -43.28 14.55
C SER A 613 -52.90 -43.25 14.43
N MET A 614 -52.23 -43.65 15.52
CA MET A 614 -50.90 -44.28 15.61
C MET A 614 -50.02 -43.64 16.68
N MET A 615 -50.27 -44.10 17.90
CA MET A 615 -49.27 -44.22 18.96
C MET A 615 -49.07 -45.73 19.16
N SER A 616 -47.97 -46.32 18.65
CA SER A 616 -47.39 -47.63 19.07
C SER A 616 -46.41 -48.21 18.04
N GLY A 617 -45.12 -48.34 18.44
CA GLY A 617 -44.10 -49.31 17.97
C GLY A 617 -43.58 -49.19 16.51
N ALA A 618 -42.34 -49.51 16.13
CA ALA A 618 -41.14 -49.98 16.81
C ALA A 618 -39.89 -49.76 15.90
N THR A 619 -38.74 -49.64 16.56
CA THR A 619 -37.31 -49.82 16.21
C THR A 619 -36.77 -50.19 14.80
N ASN A 620 -35.67 -49.48 14.47
CA ASN A 620 -34.37 -49.85 13.84
C ASN A 620 -34.19 -50.10 12.32
N GLY A 621 -33.27 -49.30 11.75
CA GLY A 621 -32.22 -49.76 10.82
C GLY A 621 -32.11 -49.01 9.48
N GLY A 622 -31.05 -48.20 9.27
CA GLY A 622 -30.62 -47.77 7.93
C GLY A 622 -30.09 -46.34 7.82
N THR A 623 -28.76 -46.21 7.82
CA THR A 623 -27.93 -45.02 7.67
C THR A 623 -28.01 -44.34 6.29
N ALA A 624 -28.13 -43.00 6.24
CA ALA A 624 -27.41 -42.13 5.31
C ALA A 624 -27.73 -40.65 5.60
N ASP A 625 -26.77 -40.03 6.28
CA ASP A 625 -26.38 -38.62 6.28
C ASP A 625 -27.25 -37.58 5.53
N ARG A 626 -27.95 -36.72 6.29
CA ARG A 626 -28.31 -35.35 5.89
C ARG A 626 -28.86 -34.54 7.08
N VAL A 627 -28.02 -34.32 8.10
CA VAL A 627 -28.30 -33.27 9.09
C VAL A 627 -27.84 -31.94 8.53
N ARG A 628 -28.76 -31.18 7.94
CA ARG A 628 -28.61 -29.73 7.76
C ARG A 628 -28.56 -29.11 9.16
N ARG A 629 -27.36 -28.83 9.68
CA ARG A 629 -27.19 -27.94 10.83
C ARG A 629 -27.41 -26.50 10.36
N LEU A 630 -28.36 -25.80 10.96
CA LEU A 630 -28.46 -24.34 10.85
C LEU A 630 -27.22 -23.70 11.52
N PRO A 631 -26.65 -22.62 10.98
CA PRO A 631 -25.45 -22.00 11.53
C PRO A 631 -25.80 -21.09 12.70
N ASN A 632 -25.93 -21.66 13.90
CA ASN A 632 -25.74 -20.90 15.13
C ASN A 632 -24.28 -21.05 15.56
N TYR A 633 -23.39 -20.28 14.92
CA TYR A 633 -21.99 -20.19 15.32
C TYR A 633 -21.88 -19.19 16.49
N VAL A 634 -21.84 -19.69 17.72
CA VAL A 634 -21.42 -18.89 18.87
C VAL A 634 -19.90 -18.90 18.87
N GLN A 635 -19.29 -17.90 18.23
CA GLN A 635 -17.85 -17.69 18.34
C GLN A 635 -17.54 -17.20 19.76
N VAL A 636 -16.72 -17.94 20.50
CA VAL A 636 -16.14 -17.42 21.74
C VAL A 636 -15.21 -16.27 21.34
N ALA A 637 -15.36 -15.10 21.95
CA ALA A 637 -14.53 -13.94 21.63
C ALA A 637 -13.04 -14.27 21.80
N ASP A 638 -12.24 -13.99 20.76
CA ASP A 638 -10.79 -14.16 20.79
C ASP A 638 -10.19 -13.12 21.74
N ALA A 639 -9.55 -13.60 22.81
CA ALA A 639 -8.97 -12.73 23.83
C ALA A 639 -7.72 -11.99 23.34
N TYR A 640 -6.99 -12.59 22.39
CA TYR A 640 -5.73 -12.07 21.84
C TYR A 640 -5.75 -12.11 20.30
N ILE A 641 -5.10 -11.14 19.67
CA ILE A 641 -5.06 -10.94 18.23
C ILE A 641 -3.61 -10.81 17.78
N PHE A 642 -3.19 -11.59 16.78
CA PHE A 642 -1.84 -11.51 16.21
C PHE A 642 -1.62 -10.22 15.42
N GLN A 643 -0.36 -9.77 15.34
CA GLN A 643 0.00 -8.54 14.60
C GLN A 643 -0.47 -8.57 13.14
N GLN A 644 -0.38 -9.72 12.47
CA GLN A 644 -0.82 -9.87 11.07
C GLN A 644 -2.31 -9.52 10.90
N THR A 645 -3.15 -9.98 11.82
CA THR A 645 -4.59 -9.68 11.82
C THR A 645 -4.86 -8.22 12.18
N ILE A 646 -4.06 -7.61 13.05
CA ILE A 646 -4.12 -6.17 13.33
C ILE A 646 -3.82 -5.38 12.05
N ASP A 647 -2.74 -5.72 11.34
CA ASP A 647 -2.36 -5.05 10.09
C ASP A 647 -3.42 -5.21 9.01
N GLU A 648 -4.04 -6.39 8.90
CA GLU A 648 -5.18 -6.61 8.00
C GLU A 648 -6.38 -5.74 8.36
N ARG A 649 -6.72 -5.63 9.65
CA ARG A 649 -7.82 -4.78 10.13
C ARG A 649 -7.53 -3.30 9.86
N LEU A 650 -6.32 -2.84 10.12
CA LEU A 650 -5.89 -1.47 9.82
C LEU A 650 -5.94 -1.18 8.31
N LYS A 651 -5.52 -2.14 7.46
CA LYS A 651 -5.67 -2.04 6.00
C LYS A 651 -7.13 -1.95 5.56
N ARG A 652 -8.04 -2.72 6.17
CA ARG A 652 -9.48 -2.65 5.89
C ARG A 652 -10.11 -1.33 6.31
N VAL A 653 -9.64 -0.76 7.42
CA VAL A 653 -10.05 0.56 7.93
C VAL A 653 -9.49 1.70 7.07
N GLY A 654 -8.42 1.46 6.29
CA GLY A 654 -7.85 2.43 5.34
C GLY A 654 -6.96 3.49 5.98
N VAL A 655 -6.48 3.26 7.22
CA VAL A 655 -5.65 4.23 7.96
C VAL A 655 -4.18 3.81 7.91
N THR A 656 -3.29 4.76 7.62
CA THR A 656 -1.84 4.52 7.65
C THR A 656 -1.35 4.28 9.08
N GLN A 657 -0.34 3.41 9.25
CA GLN A 657 0.18 3.04 10.57
C GLN A 657 0.58 4.26 11.43
N THR A 658 1.25 5.24 10.83
CA THR A 658 1.69 6.46 11.53
C THR A 658 0.52 7.34 12.00
N ARG A 659 -0.55 7.42 11.20
CA ARG A 659 -1.75 8.17 11.55
C ARG A 659 -2.55 7.45 12.64
N GLU A 660 -2.63 6.13 12.55
CA GLU A 660 -3.18 5.27 13.60
C GLU A 660 -2.47 5.55 14.92
N ASP A 661 -1.14 5.40 14.94
CA ASP A 661 -0.33 5.57 16.14
C ASP A 661 -0.53 6.95 16.79
N SER A 662 -0.55 8.01 15.98
CA SER A 662 -0.73 9.38 16.46
C SER A 662 -2.08 9.57 17.14
N MET A 663 -3.17 9.13 16.51
CA MET A 663 -4.52 9.26 17.04
C MET A 663 -4.76 8.35 18.25
N ARG A 664 -4.18 7.15 18.24
CA ARG A 664 -4.29 6.19 19.34
C ARG A 664 -3.60 6.74 20.59
N ILE A 665 -2.40 7.29 20.43
CA ILE A 665 -1.67 7.91 21.54
C ILE A 665 -2.41 9.14 22.08
N ALA A 666 -2.95 9.98 21.19
CA ALA A 666 -3.77 11.13 21.58
C ALA A 666 -5.05 10.70 22.35
N GLY A 667 -5.74 9.66 21.89
CA GLY A 667 -6.93 9.10 22.55
C GLY A 667 -6.61 8.50 23.91
N VAL A 668 -5.55 7.70 24.03
CA VAL A 668 -5.10 7.15 25.33
C VAL A 668 -4.67 8.25 26.29
N GLN A 669 -4.01 9.31 25.78
CA GLN A 669 -3.68 10.48 26.59
C GLN A 669 -4.92 11.19 27.11
N TYR A 670 -5.93 11.39 26.26
CA TYR A 670 -7.21 11.96 26.67
C TYR A 670 -7.84 11.14 27.81
N ILE A 671 -7.88 9.82 27.69
CA ILE A 671 -8.38 8.92 28.75
C ILE A 671 -7.55 9.08 30.03
N ASP A 672 -6.21 9.15 29.95
CA ASP A 672 -5.32 9.32 31.11
C ASP A 672 -5.49 10.68 31.80
N GLN A 673 -5.76 11.75 31.05
CA GLN A 673 -5.98 13.08 31.62
C GLN A 673 -7.35 13.17 32.32
N VAL A 674 -8.41 12.72 31.64
CA VAL A 674 -9.78 12.78 32.16
C VAL A 674 -9.94 11.89 33.39
N ARG A 675 -9.34 10.68 33.40
CA ARG A 675 -9.39 9.81 34.59
C ARG A 675 -8.71 10.44 35.81
N ARG A 676 -7.61 11.20 35.61
CA ARG A 676 -6.88 11.85 36.71
C ARG A 676 -7.68 13.00 37.27
N ALA A 677 -8.34 13.78 36.41
CA ALA A 677 -9.28 14.81 36.81
C ALA A 677 -10.46 14.25 37.62
N LEU A 678 -11.01 13.11 37.19
CA LEU A 678 -12.12 12.43 37.86
C LEU A 678 -11.71 11.50 39.01
N LYS A 679 -10.41 11.35 39.28
CA LYS A 679 -9.83 10.43 40.28
C LYS A 679 -10.28 8.97 40.12
N LEU A 680 -10.40 8.49 38.87
CA LEU A 680 -10.74 7.10 38.57
C LEU A 680 -9.54 6.17 38.76
N PRO A 681 -9.75 4.91 39.20
CA PRO A 681 -8.65 3.97 39.42
C PRO A 681 -7.98 3.54 38.10
N VAL A 682 -6.74 3.04 38.20
CA VAL A 682 -5.95 2.54 37.05
C VAL A 682 -6.63 1.36 36.37
N ARG A 683 -7.44 0.59 37.10
CA ARG A 683 -8.21 -0.52 36.53
C ARG A 683 -9.18 -0.04 35.44
N THR A 684 -9.95 1.02 35.72
CA THR A 684 -10.86 1.65 34.75
C THR A 684 -10.12 2.20 33.53
N PHE A 685 -8.92 2.76 33.73
CA PHE A 685 -8.06 3.20 32.62
C PHE A 685 -7.69 2.07 31.67
N ASN A 686 -7.20 0.96 32.22
CA ASN A 686 -6.77 -0.18 31.43
C ASN A 686 -7.93 -0.75 30.59
N THR A 687 -9.10 -0.91 31.21
CA THR A 687 -10.30 -1.39 30.52
C THR A 687 -10.76 -0.40 29.44
N ALA A 688 -10.72 0.91 29.71
CA ALA A 688 -11.02 1.94 28.71
C ALA A 688 -10.05 1.88 27.52
N CYS A 689 -8.75 1.77 27.75
CA CYS A 689 -7.75 1.67 26.68
C CYS A 689 -7.94 0.41 25.83
N MET A 690 -8.23 -0.75 26.44
CA MET A 690 -8.53 -1.98 25.69
C MET A 690 -9.72 -1.81 24.75
N TYR A 691 -10.77 -1.15 25.23
CA TYR A 691 -11.98 -0.94 24.43
C TYR A 691 -11.76 0.08 23.33
N PHE A 692 -11.05 1.16 23.64
CA PHE A 692 -10.63 2.14 22.66
C PHE A 692 -9.80 1.53 21.52
N HIS A 693 -8.82 0.67 21.84
CA HIS A 693 -8.01 -0.01 20.84
C HIS A 693 -8.85 -0.97 19.99
N LYS A 694 -9.74 -1.76 20.59
CA LYS A 694 -10.63 -2.67 19.84
C LYS A 694 -11.59 -1.92 18.92
N PHE A 695 -12.18 -0.83 19.40
CA PHE A 695 -13.10 0.01 18.62
C PHE A 695 -12.43 0.58 17.37
N ARG A 696 -11.20 1.08 17.53
CA ARG A 696 -10.36 1.63 16.46
C ARG A 696 -9.95 0.61 15.40
N LEU A 697 -9.89 -0.68 15.74
CA LEU A 697 -9.59 -1.75 14.78
C LEU A 697 -10.81 -2.18 13.95
N VAL A 698 -12.02 -1.75 14.31
CA VAL A 698 -13.27 -2.14 13.67
C VAL A 698 -13.91 -0.99 12.90
N HIS A 699 -13.89 0.21 13.47
CA HIS A 699 -14.58 1.38 12.92
C HIS A 699 -13.59 2.34 12.24
N SER A 700 -14.04 2.97 11.16
CA SER A 700 -13.22 3.92 10.41
C SER A 700 -13.18 5.31 11.05
N ASP A 701 -12.06 6.03 10.87
CA ASP A 701 -11.88 7.39 11.41
C ASP A 701 -12.84 8.42 10.77
N SER A 702 -13.43 8.11 9.62
CA SER A 702 -14.40 8.98 8.93
C SER A 702 -15.79 8.96 9.58
N GLU A 703 -16.10 7.90 10.34
CA GLU A 703 -17.41 7.73 10.98
C GLU A 703 -17.48 8.42 12.35
N TYR A 704 -16.37 8.42 13.10
CA TYR A 704 -16.35 8.88 14.49
C TYR A 704 -15.08 9.62 14.87
N SER A 705 -15.22 10.68 15.66
CA SER A 705 -14.10 11.38 16.27
C SER A 705 -13.40 10.49 17.31
N TYR A 706 -12.07 10.40 17.25
CA TYR A 706 -11.28 9.64 18.22
C TYR A 706 -11.45 10.17 19.66
N LEU A 707 -11.76 11.46 19.85
CA LEU A 707 -12.02 12.04 21.17
C LEU A 707 -13.36 11.55 21.75
N ASP A 708 -14.40 11.47 20.92
CA ASP A 708 -15.71 10.98 21.34
C ASP A 708 -15.67 9.47 21.59
N ALA A 709 -14.93 8.73 20.75
CA ALA A 709 -14.66 7.31 20.97
C ALA A 709 -13.87 7.07 22.27
N ALA A 710 -12.86 7.90 22.56
CA ALA A 710 -12.11 7.83 23.81
C ALA A 710 -13.00 8.13 25.04
N ALA A 711 -13.84 9.16 24.97
CA ALA A 711 -14.79 9.48 26.04
C ALA A 711 -15.83 8.37 26.24
N ALA A 712 -16.34 7.78 25.16
CA ALA A 712 -17.27 6.65 25.20
C ALA A 712 -16.62 5.37 25.75
N SER A 713 -15.35 5.11 25.43
CA SER A 713 -14.60 3.98 26.00
C SER A 713 -14.43 4.12 27.52
N LEU A 714 -14.16 5.33 28.01
CA LEU A 714 -14.05 5.61 29.44
C LEU A 714 -15.40 5.51 30.15
N PHE A 715 -16.48 6.03 29.53
CA PHE A 715 -17.84 5.90 30.05
C PHE A 715 -18.27 4.44 30.17
N THR A 716 -18.01 3.63 29.14
CA THR A 716 -18.31 2.19 29.13
C THR A 716 -17.48 1.44 30.17
N ALA A 717 -16.18 1.74 30.28
CA ALA A 717 -15.32 1.14 31.28
C ALA A 717 -15.74 1.47 32.72
N CYS A 718 -16.24 2.68 32.97
CA CYS A 718 -16.77 3.07 34.28
C CYS A 718 -17.95 2.20 34.73
N LYS A 719 -18.76 1.71 33.78
CA LYS A 719 -19.88 0.80 34.07
C LYS A 719 -19.42 -0.63 34.34
N ILE A 720 -18.37 -1.08 33.67
CA ILE A 720 -17.86 -2.46 33.79
C ILE A 720 -17.06 -2.64 35.08
N GLU A 721 -16.33 -1.61 35.50
CA GLU A 721 -15.46 -1.65 36.70
C GLU A 721 -16.14 -1.09 37.96
N ASP A 722 -17.46 -0.87 37.93
CA ASP A 722 -18.26 -0.31 39.02
C ASP A 722 -17.77 1.06 39.54
N THR A 723 -17.19 1.89 38.66
CA THR A 723 -16.75 3.26 38.95
C THR A 723 -17.64 4.30 38.26
N LEU A 724 -18.95 4.18 38.48
CA LEU A 724 -19.98 4.91 37.73
C LEU A 724 -19.81 6.43 37.77
N LYS A 725 -19.81 7.05 36.60
CA LYS A 725 -19.83 8.52 36.37
C LYS A 725 -20.85 8.84 35.29
N LYS A 726 -21.48 10.03 35.35
CA LYS A 726 -22.37 10.47 34.27
C LYS A 726 -21.51 10.84 33.05
N SER A 727 -22.04 10.63 31.85
CA SER A 727 -21.39 11.03 30.59
C SER A 727 -21.02 12.52 30.57
N ARG A 728 -21.89 13.37 31.13
CA ARG A 728 -21.66 14.82 31.29
C ARG A 728 -20.48 15.14 32.19
N ASP A 729 -20.26 14.37 33.26
CA ASP A 729 -19.13 14.58 34.17
C ASP A 729 -17.80 14.32 33.46
N ILE A 730 -17.76 13.32 32.58
CA ILE A 730 -16.58 12.98 31.75
C ILE A 730 -16.27 14.10 30.77
N LEU A 731 -17.28 14.59 30.07
CA LEU A 731 -17.15 15.70 29.12
C LEU A 731 -16.75 17.00 29.80
N CYS A 732 -17.37 17.31 30.94
CA CYS A 732 -17.06 18.49 31.74
C CYS A 732 -15.62 18.45 32.26
N ALA A 733 -15.18 17.31 32.79
CA ALA A 733 -13.79 17.14 33.23
C ALA A 733 -12.80 17.33 32.07
N ALA A 734 -13.11 16.80 30.88
CA ALA A 734 -12.27 17.00 29.70
C ALA A 734 -12.21 18.47 29.24
N HIS A 735 -13.33 19.19 29.33
CA HIS A 735 -13.42 20.59 28.95
C HIS A 735 -12.67 21.50 29.95
N ASN A 736 -12.88 21.27 31.26
CA ASN A 736 -12.27 22.05 32.33
C ASN A 736 -10.74 21.87 32.42
N LEU A 737 -10.18 20.81 31.81
CA LEU A 737 -8.73 20.64 31.65
C LEU A 737 -8.09 21.62 30.66
N LYS A 738 -8.88 22.17 29.72
CA LYS A 738 -8.41 23.10 28.68
C LYS A 738 -8.57 24.57 29.06
N ILE A 739 -9.30 24.85 30.13
CA ILE A 739 -9.73 26.20 30.53
C ILE A 739 -9.15 26.55 31.91
N ALA A 740 -8.77 27.81 32.09
CA ALA A 740 -8.28 28.32 33.36
C ALA A 740 -9.36 28.24 34.45
N ARG A 741 -8.95 28.10 35.72
CA ARG A 741 -9.85 27.91 36.88
C ARG A 741 -11.06 28.88 36.96
N PRO A 742 -10.98 30.18 36.62
CA PRO A 742 -12.14 31.06 36.74
C PRO A 742 -13.28 30.79 35.74
N ASP A 743 -13.00 30.16 34.60
CA ASP A 743 -13.97 29.93 33.52
C ASP A 743 -14.43 28.45 33.43
N GLN A 744 -14.20 27.67 34.50
CA GLN A 744 -14.59 26.27 34.54
C GLN A 744 -16.12 26.11 34.63
N LEU A 745 -16.65 25.23 33.79
CA LEU A 745 -18.10 25.00 33.67
C LEU A 745 -18.55 23.87 34.59
N SER A 746 -19.83 23.91 34.97
CA SER A 746 -20.48 22.84 35.73
C SER A 746 -20.95 21.72 34.79
N PRO A 747 -21.00 20.45 35.24
CA PRO A 747 -21.53 19.32 34.45
C PRO A 747 -22.98 19.50 33.96
N ASP A 748 -23.76 20.36 34.63
CA ASP A 748 -25.17 20.63 34.32
C ASP A 748 -25.39 21.65 33.19
N ASP A 749 -24.31 22.18 32.60
CA ASP A 749 -24.40 23.12 31.48
C ASP A 749 -25.00 22.44 30.22
N PRO A 750 -25.99 23.05 29.54
CA PRO A 750 -26.64 22.50 28.35
C PRO A 750 -25.67 22.27 27.17
N MET A 751 -24.51 22.94 27.14
CA MET A 751 -23.48 22.75 26.11
C MET A 751 -23.02 21.29 25.98
N PHE A 752 -23.02 20.51 27.08
CA PHE A 752 -22.57 19.12 27.07
C PHE A 752 -23.65 18.11 26.65
N GLU A 753 -24.90 18.55 26.46
CA GLU A 753 -26.02 17.66 26.15
C GLU A 753 -25.89 16.96 24.78
N PRO A 754 -25.53 17.66 23.67
CA PRO A 754 -25.35 17.01 22.37
C PRO A 754 -24.24 15.96 22.38
N ALA A 755 -23.06 16.31 22.93
CA ALA A 755 -21.93 15.39 23.03
C ALA A 755 -22.23 14.20 23.95
N SER A 756 -23.02 14.40 25.02
CA SER A 756 -23.46 13.32 25.89
C SER A 756 -24.35 12.32 25.15
N ARG A 757 -25.24 12.76 24.25
CA ARG A 757 -26.08 11.86 23.44
C ARG A 757 -25.23 11.00 22.49
N ILE A 758 -24.18 11.59 21.90
CA ILE A 758 -23.24 10.87 21.02
C ILE A 758 -22.51 9.77 21.80
N ILE A 759 -21.95 10.09 22.98
CA ILE A 759 -21.25 9.12 23.83
C ILE A 759 -22.16 7.92 24.20
N ILE A 760 -23.42 8.19 24.55
CA ILE A 760 -24.39 7.13 24.87
C ILE A 760 -24.71 6.28 23.63
N GLY A 761 -24.79 6.89 22.45
CA GLY A 761 -24.96 6.14 21.19
C GLY A 761 -23.75 5.25 20.87
N LEU A 762 -22.54 5.75 21.12
CA LEU A 762 -21.28 5.03 20.89
C LEU A 762 -21.07 3.86 21.85
N GLU A 763 -21.66 3.88 23.05
CA GLU A 763 -21.55 2.79 24.04
C GLU A 763 -21.93 1.43 23.44
N ARG A 764 -23.04 1.36 22.69
CA ARG A 764 -23.49 0.12 22.06
C ARG A 764 -22.46 -0.43 21.08
N LEU A 765 -21.88 0.45 20.24
CA LEU A 765 -20.87 0.07 19.25
C LEU A 765 -19.56 -0.34 19.93
N MET A 766 -19.21 0.29 21.06
CA MET A 766 -18.06 -0.08 21.88
C MET A 766 -18.17 -1.52 22.39
N LEU A 767 -19.35 -1.93 22.85
CA LEU A 767 -19.61 -3.29 23.33
C LEU A 767 -19.61 -4.32 22.18
N GLU A 768 -20.12 -3.94 21.02
CA GLU A 768 -20.09 -4.77 19.80
C GLU A 768 -18.64 -5.00 19.33
N ALA A 769 -17.84 -3.94 19.24
CA ALA A 769 -16.42 -4.02 18.88
C ALA A 769 -15.58 -4.82 19.91
N ALA A 770 -15.98 -4.81 21.18
CA ALA A 770 -15.37 -5.64 22.22
C ALA A 770 -15.79 -7.12 22.15
N GLY A 771 -16.77 -7.47 21.32
CA GLY A 771 -17.33 -8.82 21.21
C GLY A 771 -18.11 -9.25 22.46
N PHE A 772 -18.63 -8.29 23.22
CA PHE A 772 -19.26 -8.51 24.54
C PHE A 772 -18.39 -9.29 25.54
N ASP A 773 -17.05 -9.25 25.39
CA ASP A 773 -16.13 -9.85 26.35
C ASP A 773 -15.78 -8.87 27.47
N PHE A 774 -16.27 -9.17 28.67
CA PHE A 774 -16.03 -8.39 29.88
C PHE A 774 -14.84 -8.91 30.70
N ARG A 775 -14.13 -9.95 30.24
CA ARG A 775 -13.02 -10.58 30.97
C ARG A 775 -11.70 -9.83 30.74
N SER A 776 -11.63 -8.56 31.16
CA SER A 776 -10.39 -7.78 31.11
C SER A 776 -9.47 -8.18 32.27
N ARG A 777 -8.27 -8.70 31.95
CA ARG A 777 -7.23 -9.03 32.95
C ARG A 777 -6.06 -8.07 32.84
N HIS A 778 -5.63 -7.53 33.98
CA HIS A 778 -4.62 -6.48 34.02
C HIS A 778 -3.28 -6.95 34.61
N PRO A 779 -2.14 -6.54 34.04
CA PRO A 779 -0.82 -7.02 34.46
C PRO A 779 -0.36 -6.46 35.80
N GLN A 780 -0.91 -5.33 36.28
CA GLN A 780 -0.42 -4.64 37.48
C GLN A 780 -0.39 -5.53 38.73
N GLY A 781 -1.40 -6.38 38.93
CA GLY A 781 -1.43 -7.32 40.05
C GLY A 781 -0.30 -8.37 39.97
N LEU A 782 -0.03 -8.88 38.77
CA LEU A 782 1.06 -9.84 38.53
C LEU A 782 2.43 -9.18 38.62
N VAL A 783 2.60 -7.94 38.11
CA VAL A 783 3.84 -7.18 38.24
C VAL A 783 4.23 -7.03 39.71
N VAL A 784 3.29 -6.66 40.58
CA VAL A 784 3.55 -6.55 42.02
C VAL A 784 3.95 -7.90 42.64
N ASN A 785 3.30 -8.99 42.22
CA ASN A 785 3.64 -10.33 42.71
C ASN A 785 5.02 -10.80 42.24
N LEU A 786 5.38 -10.52 40.98
CA LEU A 786 6.70 -10.84 40.41
C LEU A 786 7.81 -10.02 41.08
N LEU A 787 7.60 -8.72 41.30
CA LEU A 787 8.57 -7.88 42.00
C LEU A 787 8.85 -8.38 43.42
N LYS A 788 7.81 -8.81 44.16
CA LYS A 788 7.97 -9.44 45.48
C LYS A 788 8.74 -10.76 45.41
N ARG A 789 8.44 -11.59 44.41
CA ARG A 789 9.10 -12.89 44.19
C ARG A 789 10.58 -12.72 43.83
N PHE A 790 10.93 -11.65 43.13
CA PHE A 790 12.30 -11.28 42.82
C PHE A 790 13.02 -10.49 43.94
N GLY A 791 12.40 -10.37 45.11
CA GLY A 791 13.02 -9.78 46.30
C GLY A 791 13.08 -8.26 46.33
N TYR A 792 12.31 -7.56 45.50
CA TYR A 792 12.28 -6.09 45.53
C TYR A 792 11.28 -5.55 46.54
N GLU A 793 11.71 -4.52 47.27
CA GLU A 793 10.85 -3.74 48.14
C GLU A 793 9.82 -2.92 47.36
N ARG A 794 8.69 -2.61 48.01
CA ARG A 794 7.54 -1.92 47.40
C ARG A 794 7.87 -0.51 46.90
N GLU A 795 8.86 0.16 47.49
CA GLU A 795 9.25 1.54 47.16
C GLU A 795 10.54 1.65 46.33
N SER A 796 11.16 0.51 46.01
CA SER A 796 12.34 0.45 45.15
C SER A 796 12.13 1.21 43.84
N ARG A 797 13.21 1.80 43.32
CA ARG A 797 13.19 2.53 42.04
C ARG A 797 12.69 1.63 40.91
N ILE A 798 13.09 0.36 40.90
CA ILE A 798 12.65 -0.68 39.95
C ILE A 798 11.15 -0.95 40.08
N SER A 799 10.63 -1.07 41.31
CA SER A 799 9.20 -1.32 41.55
C SER A 799 8.32 -0.16 41.06
N ARG A 800 8.74 1.08 41.32
CA ARG A 800 8.05 2.28 40.81
C ARG A 800 8.15 2.39 39.30
N LEU A 801 9.30 2.03 38.72
CA LEU A 801 9.53 2.05 37.29
C LEU A 801 8.69 1.00 36.55
N ALA A 802 8.70 -0.26 37.00
CA ALA A 802 7.90 -1.35 36.44
C ALA A 802 6.39 -1.04 36.48
N TYR A 803 5.92 -0.41 37.55
CA TYR A 803 4.53 0.03 37.63
C TYR A 803 4.21 1.13 36.61
N LYS A 804 5.10 2.11 36.41
CA LYS A 804 4.94 3.14 35.36
C LYS A 804 4.97 2.54 33.95
N VAL A 805 5.88 1.61 33.68
CA VAL A 805 5.95 0.86 32.41
C VAL A 805 4.64 0.14 32.15
N SER A 806 4.03 -0.48 33.17
CA SER A 806 2.75 -1.17 33.03
C SER A 806 1.57 -0.27 32.64
N ILE A 807 1.66 1.04 32.90
CA ILE A 807 0.66 2.03 32.47
C ILE A 807 0.93 2.43 31.02
N ASP A 808 2.20 2.69 30.67
CA ASP A 808 2.61 3.03 29.31
C ASP A 808 2.39 1.89 28.31
N LEU A 809 2.37 0.64 28.78
CA LEU A 809 2.02 -0.53 27.98
C LEU A 809 0.67 -0.37 27.26
N TYR A 810 -0.31 0.27 27.89
CA TYR A 810 -1.63 0.53 27.28
C TYR A 810 -1.61 1.64 26.23
N ARG A 811 -0.47 2.31 26.02
CA ARG A 811 -0.19 3.19 24.87
C ARG A 811 0.40 2.41 23.70
N THR A 812 0.40 1.09 23.73
CA THR A 812 0.76 0.20 22.62
C THR A 812 -0.38 -0.79 22.37
N LEU A 813 -0.28 -1.58 21.30
CA LEU A 813 -1.23 -2.68 21.02
C LEU A 813 -0.84 -4.00 21.73
N ALA A 814 0.28 -4.03 22.48
CA ALA A 814 0.74 -5.24 23.17
C ALA A 814 -0.32 -5.90 24.08
N PRO A 815 -1.19 -5.15 24.79
CA PRO A 815 -2.30 -5.75 25.56
C PRO A 815 -3.31 -6.55 24.74
N LEU A 816 -3.43 -6.30 23.44
CA LEU A 816 -4.26 -7.09 22.52
C LEU A 816 -3.54 -8.31 21.97
N LYS A 817 -2.20 -8.29 21.94
CA LYS A 817 -1.38 -9.35 21.34
C LYS A 817 -1.02 -10.46 22.32
N GLN A 818 -0.69 -10.08 23.56
CA GLN A 818 0.01 -10.96 24.49
C GLN A 818 -0.71 -11.19 25.81
N THR A 819 -0.39 -12.31 26.46
CA THR A 819 -0.99 -12.71 27.73
C THR A 819 -0.58 -11.78 28.87
N THR A 820 -1.46 -11.65 29.87
CA THR A 820 -1.21 -10.79 31.05
C THR A 820 0.08 -11.15 31.79
N ALA A 821 0.47 -12.42 31.78
CA ALA A 821 1.71 -12.89 32.39
C ALA A 821 2.94 -12.46 31.57
N ALA A 822 2.93 -12.63 30.24
CA ALA A 822 4.01 -12.14 29.37
C ALA A 822 4.23 -10.63 29.53
N LEU A 823 3.14 -9.85 29.54
CA LEU A 823 3.18 -8.41 29.77
C LEU A 823 3.77 -8.03 31.14
N ALA A 824 3.50 -8.82 32.18
CA ALA A 824 4.05 -8.57 33.51
C ALA A 824 5.57 -8.82 33.56
N PHE A 825 6.05 -9.91 32.94
CA PHE A 825 7.49 -10.17 32.80
C PHE A 825 8.19 -9.06 31.99
N THR A 826 7.59 -8.62 30.89
CA THR A 826 8.07 -7.49 30.08
C THR A 826 8.27 -6.21 30.91
N CYS A 827 7.29 -5.86 31.76
CA CYS A 827 7.38 -4.64 32.57
C CYS A 827 8.52 -4.70 33.60
N VAL A 828 8.75 -5.87 34.20
CA VAL A 828 9.82 -6.07 35.18
C VAL A 828 11.18 -6.10 34.49
N GLU A 829 11.33 -6.88 33.42
CA GLU A 829 12.58 -6.98 32.65
C GLU A 829 13.01 -5.61 32.08
N LEU A 830 12.07 -4.84 31.52
CA LEU A 830 12.39 -3.51 31.00
C LEU A 830 12.85 -2.56 32.11
N ALA A 831 12.20 -2.59 33.28
CA ALA A 831 12.59 -1.78 34.42
C ALA A 831 14.00 -2.14 34.94
N GLU A 832 14.31 -3.44 34.99
CA GLU A 832 15.64 -3.92 35.40
C GLU A 832 16.73 -3.53 34.41
N ARG A 833 16.46 -3.60 33.11
CA ARG A 833 17.38 -3.21 32.03
C ARG A 833 17.64 -1.70 32.01
N ILE A 834 16.63 -0.87 32.29
CA ILE A 834 16.78 0.59 32.40
C ILE A 834 17.65 0.99 33.60
N GLU A 835 17.50 0.30 34.73
CA GLU A 835 18.31 0.54 35.93
C GLU A 835 19.70 -0.12 35.88
N GLY A 836 20.00 -0.88 34.81
CA GLY A 836 21.30 -1.54 34.63
C GLY A 836 21.51 -2.79 35.50
N SER A 837 20.44 -3.34 36.06
CA SER A 837 20.46 -4.49 37.00
C SER A 837 20.22 -5.86 36.32
N TRP A 838 20.14 -5.87 34.99
CA TRP A 838 19.83 -7.06 34.20
C TRP A 838 21.10 -7.81 33.76
N ASP A 839 21.35 -8.97 34.39
CA ASP A 839 22.51 -9.83 34.14
C ASP A 839 22.13 -11.19 33.54
N SER A 840 23.10 -11.88 32.91
CA SER A 840 22.92 -13.21 32.30
C SER A 840 22.41 -14.28 33.29
N THR A 841 22.82 -14.21 34.56
CA THR A 841 22.33 -15.07 35.64
C THR A 841 20.86 -14.82 35.96
N ARG A 842 20.43 -13.55 35.89
CA ARG A 842 19.04 -13.15 36.11
C ARG A 842 18.14 -13.56 34.95
N ALA A 843 18.64 -13.40 33.72
CA ALA A 843 17.95 -13.89 32.53
C ALA A 843 17.68 -15.41 32.60
N ALA A 844 18.68 -16.21 32.98
CA ALA A 844 18.53 -17.67 33.12
C ALA A 844 17.56 -18.08 34.25
N ALA A 845 17.46 -17.28 35.32
CA ALA A 845 16.49 -17.52 36.39
C ALA A 845 15.04 -17.22 35.95
N VAL A 846 14.84 -16.12 35.21
CA VAL A 846 13.53 -15.72 34.69
C VAL A 846 13.05 -16.66 33.58
N GLU A 847 13.94 -17.11 32.69
CA GLU A 847 13.60 -18.05 31.61
C GLU A 847 13.10 -19.41 32.13
N LYS A 848 13.61 -19.88 33.28
CA LYS A 848 13.13 -21.11 33.92
C LYS A 848 11.69 -20.97 34.42
N GLU A 849 11.24 -19.77 34.78
CA GLU A 849 9.87 -19.54 35.22
C GLU A 849 8.88 -19.53 34.05
N TYR A 850 9.31 -19.23 32.82
CA TYR A 850 8.42 -19.15 31.66
C TYR A 850 7.61 -20.42 31.41
N ALA A 851 8.21 -21.60 31.62
CA ALA A 851 7.54 -22.88 31.46
C ALA A 851 6.36 -23.06 32.44
N GLY A 852 6.46 -22.52 33.66
CA GLY A 852 5.40 -22.59 34.66
C GLY A 852 4.20 -21.69 34.35
N TRP A 853 4.38 -20.68 33.49
CA TRP A 853 3.35 -19.72 33.09
C TRP A 853 2.89 -19.91 31.64
N GLY A 854 3.47 -20.86 30.90
CA GLY A 854 3.16 -21.10 29.48
C GLY A 854 3.57 -19.95 28.56
N ILE A 855 4.68 -19.28 28.87
CA ILE A 855 5.18 -18.11 28.11
C ILE A 855 6.38 -18.53 27.27
N SER A 856 6.53 -17.92 26.09
CA SER A 856 7.76 -18.05 25.29
C SER A 856 8.59 -16.76 25.34
N ARG A 857 9.90 -16.88 25.15
CA ARG A 857 10.80 -15.72 25.04
C ARG A 857 10.35 -14.76 23.92
N ALA A 858 9.83 -15.30 22.82
CA ALA A 858 9.31 -14.52 21.69
C ALA A 858 8.16 -13.57 22.10
N MET A 859 7.24 -14.02 22.96
CA MET A 859 6.11 -13.19 23.45
C MET A 859 6.59 -11.99 24.29
N VAL A 860 7.60 -12.21 25.13
CA VAL A 860 8.21 -11.16 25.96
C VAL A 860 9.01 -10.20 25.08
N MET A 861 9.81 -10.72 24.14
CA MET A 861 10.60 -9.93 23.19
C MET A 861 9.73 -9.03 22.30
N GLU A 862 8.62 -9.55 21.78
CA GLU A 862 7.66 -8.75 20.99
C GLU A 862 7.13 -7.56 21.82
N SER A 863 6.72 -7.82 23.07
CA SER A 863 6.19 -6.78 23.96
C SER A 863 7.25 -5.75 24.39
N LEU A 864 8.50 -6.20 24.61
CA LEU A 864 9.63 -5.33 24.96
C LEU A 864 9.95 -4.37 23.81
N LEU A 865 10.03 -4.89 22.60
CA LEU A 865 10.35 -4.10 21.43
C LEU A 865 9.21 -3.13 21.07
N ASP A 866 7.93 -3.50 21.27
CA ASP A 866 6.79 -2.60 21.11
C ASP A 866 6.85 -1.41 22.09
N LEU A 867 7.22 -1.66 23.34
CA LEU A 867 7.45 -0.59 24.34
C LEU A 867 8.65 0.29 23.97
N LEU A 868 9.75 -0.31 23.50
CA LEU A 868 10.92 0.45 23.06
C LEU A 868 10.61 1.31 21.84
N ASP A 869 9.83 0.82 20.88
CA ASP A 869 9.37 1.61 19.73
C ASP A 869 8.51 2.79 20.16
N LEU A 870 7.64 2.62 21.16
CA LEU A 870 6.90 3.74 21.77
C LEU A 870 7.87 4.79 22.34
N TYR A 871 8.89 4.35 23.09
CA TYR A 871 9.84 5.24 23.73
C TYR A 871 10.85 5.88 22.78
N THR A 872 11.16 5.26 21.63
CA THR A 872 12.09 5.83 20.64
C THR A 872 11.41 6.74 19.63
N THR A 873 10.20 6.39 19.17
CA THR A 873 9.52 7.09 18.07
C THR A 873 8.71 8.29 18.57
N ASN A 874 8.11 8.19 19.76
CA ASN A 874 7.20 9.21 20.30
C ASN A 874 7.77 9.91 21.55
N PHE A 875 9.10 10.08 21.58
CA PHE A 875 9.82 10.68 22.70
C PHE A 875 9.62 12.19 22.75
N ARG A 876 8.48 12.64 23.29
CA ARG A 876 8.31 13.86 24.11
C ARG A 876 6.80 14.09 24.36
N ASN A 877 6.45 14.21 25.65
CA ASN A 877 5.18 14.71 26.23
C ASN A 877 4.05 13.71 26.57
N HIS A 878 4.13 12.44 26.18
CA HIS A 878 2.98 11.53 26.34
C HIS A 878 3.21 10.28 27.20
N THR A 879 4.43 9.96 27.63
CA THR A 879 4.73 8.74 28.41
C THR A 879 4.97 9.04 29.89
N ALA A 880 4.76 8.05 30.76
CA ALA A 880 5.05 8.15 32.20
C ALA A 880 6.57 8.17 32.50
N LEU A 881 7.39 7.81 31.50
CA LEU A 881 8.87 7.78 31.55
C LEU A 881 9.55 8.98 30.91
N SER A 882 8.85 10.11 30.75
CA SER A 882 9.37 11.34 30.14
C SER A 882 10.64 11.95 30.78
N HIS A 883 11.04 11.47 31.96
CA HIS A 883 12.22 11.91 32.72
C HIS A 883 13.49 11.11 32.41
N ILE A 884 13.40 10.02 31.64
CA ILE A 884 14.52 9.14 31.28
C ILE A 884 15.00 9.53 29.88
N SER A 885 16.32 9.59 29.65
CA SER A 885 16.89 10.00 28.36
C SER A 885 16.66 8.98 27.25
N LEU A 886 16.53 9.45 26.00
CA LEU A 886 16.43 8.61 24.81
C LEU A 886 17.61 7.64 24.68
N ASP A 887 18.82 8.09 25.03
CA ASP A 887 20.05 7.29 24.98
C ASP A 887 19.97 6.04 25.86
N THR A 888 19.26 6.12 26.99
CA THR A 888 19.05 4.97 27.89
C THR A 888 18.20 3.90 27.19
N PHE A 889 17.15 4.30 26.47
CA PHE A 889 16.31 3.35 25.73
C PHE A 889 17.04 2.75 24.52
N LEU A 890 17.88 3.53 23.83
CA LEU A 890 18.73 3.02 22.75
C LEU A 890 19.78 2.03 23.27
N ALA A 891 20.39 2.31 24.42
CA ALA A 891 21.34 1.40 25.07
C ALA A 891 20.70 0.06 25.47
N VAL A 892 19.42 0.06 25.88
CA VAL A 892 18.66 -1.18 26.14
C VAL A 892 18.26 -1.91 24.86
N ARG A 893 18.00 -1.19 23.76
CA ARG A 893 17.55 -1.77 22.48
C ARG A 893 18.64 -2.55 21.74
N ILE A 894 19.89 -2.06 21.76
CA ILE A 894 21.03 -2.70 21.07
C ILE A 894 21.20 -4.18 21.48
N PRO A 895 21.33 -4.54 22.77
CA PRO A 895 21.51 -5.93 23.17
C PRO A 895 20.28 -6.81 22.87
N LEU A 896 19.08 -6.25 22.89
CA LEU A 896 17.85 -6.97 22.55
C LEU A 896 17.77 -7.31 21.05
N ASN A 897 18.17 -6.39 20.17
CA ASN A 897 18.25 -6.66 18.74
C ASN A 897 19.32 -7.73 18.43
N SER A 898 20.49 -7.63 19.07
CA SER A 898 21.53 -8.67 18.94
C SER A 898 21.07 -10.03 19.49
N GLU A 899 20.25 -10.05 20.54
CA GLU A 899 19.62 -11.27 21.07
C GLU A 899 18.65 -11.87 20.06
N CYS A 900 17.79 -11.06 19.43
CA CYS A 900 16.88 -11.49 18.36
C CYS A 900 17.63 -12.11 17.18
N ASP A 901 18.70 -11.48 16.70
CA ASP A 901 19.49 -11.98 15.56
C ASP A 901 20.20 -13.29 15.90
N ARG A 902 20.77 -13.38 17.12
CA ARG A 902 21.48 -14.57 17.61
C ARG A 902 20.55 -15.77 17.81
N GLN A 903 19.37 -15.55 18.37
CA GLN A 903 18.39 -16.61 18.67
C GLN A 903 17.36 -16.81 17.54
N ARG A 904 17.44 -16.02 16.46
CA ARG A 904 16.49 -15.99 15.33
C ARG A 904 15.03 -15.84 15.79
N ILE A 905 14.81 -14.98 16.78
CA ILE A 905 13.46 -14.69 17.27
C ILE A 905 12.77 -13.74 16.27
N PRO A 906 11.61 -14.11 15.69
CA PRO A 906 10.87 -13.23 14.80
C PRO A 906 10.36 -11.99 15.57
N ARG A 907 10.26 -10.84 14.87
CA ARG A 907 9.81 -9.58 15.50
C ARG A 907 8.40 -9.66 16.08
N TYR A 908 7.51 -10.41 15.43
CA TYR A 908 6.13 -10.63 15.85
C TYR A 908 5.85 -12.13 15.97
N THR A 909 4.95 -12.50 16.86
CA THR A 909 4.51 -13.90 17.00
C THR A 909 3.57 -14.30 15.85
N ASP A 910 3.87 -15.42 15.18
CA ASP A 910 3.12 -15.90 14.02
C ASP A 910 2.03 -16.92 14.39
N SER A 911 0.94 -16.95 13.62
CA SER A 911 -0.17 -17.91 13.76
C SER A 911 0.26 -19.39 13.62
N SER A 912 1.33 -19.66 12.87
CA SER A 912 1.89 -21.01 12.67
C SER A 912 2.54 -21.58 13.93
N SER A 913 3.07 -20.72 14.81
CA SER A 913 3.73 -21.13 16.05
C SER A 913 2.75 -21.68 17.10
N ALA A 914 1.48 -21.28 17.03
CA ALA A 914 0.43 -21.81 17.89
C ALA A 914 0.06 -23.28 17.56
N ASN A 915 0.22 -23.71 16.31
CA ASN A 915 -0.06 -25.10 15.89
C ASN A 915 1.00 -26.11 16.35
N HIS A 916 2.20 -25.67 16.76
CA HIS A 916 3.24 -26.56 17.30
C HIS A 916 3.19 -26.71 18.82
N ALA A 917 2.46 -25.85 19.54
CA ALA A 917 2.23 -26.01 20.98
C ALA A 917 1.02 -26.92 21.31
N GLY A 918 0.18 -27.25 20.32
CA GLY A 918 -1.01 -28.09 20.48
C GLY A 918 -0.86 -29.56 20.10
N ILE A 919 0.32 -29.99 19.64
CA ILE A 919 0.58 -31.37 19.18
C ILE A 919 1.79 -31.95 19.93
N ALA A 920 1.67 -32.02 21.25
CA ALA A 920 2.52 -32.86 22.09
C ALA A 920 1.69 -33.31 23.29
N GLY A 921 0.98 -34.43 23.14
CA GLY A 921 0.21 -35.03 24.23
C GLY A 921 -1.07 -35.76 23.81
N SER A 922 -1.05 -36.55 22.73
CA SER A 922 -2.08 -37.58 22.52
C SER A 922 -1.57 -38.93 23.04
N THR A 923 -1.90 -39.26 24.29
CA THR A 923 -1.99 -40.65 24.73
C THR A 923 -3.05 -40.82 25.82
N SER A 924 -3.88 -41.84 25.58
CA SER A 924 -4.85 -42.47 26.48
C SER A 924 -6.10 -41.69 26.89
N SER A 925 -7.20 -42.14 26.29
CA SER A 925 -8.57 -42.07 26.80
C SER A 925 -8.69 -42.67 28.20
N GLN A 926 -9.26 -41.91 29.15
CA GLN A 926 -10.22 -42.44 30.12
C GLN A 926 -11.01 -41.28 30.76
N GLY A 927 -12.29 -41.53 30.98
CA GLY A 927 -13.30 -40.51 31.27
C GLY A 927 -13.33 -40.00 32.71
N GLY A 928 -14.11 -38.92 32.87
CA GLY A 928 -14.74 -38.52 34.12
C GLY A 928 -13.83 -37.83 35.14
N ILE A 929 -14.17 -36.59 35.49
CA ILE A 929 -14.62 -36.15 36.83
C ILE A 929 -14.51 -34.62 36.91
N ARG A 930 -15.64 -34.00 37.25
CA ARG A 930 -15.73 -32.64 37.83
C ARG A 930 -14.99 -32.61 39.18
N GLN A 931 -14.08 -31.68 39.38
CA GLN A 931 -13.72 -31.13 40.70
C GLN A 931 -13.21 -29.69 40.49
N ARG A 932 -13.92 -28.63 40.90
CA ARG A 932 -13.98 -28.07 42.26
C ARG A 932 -12.61 -27.93 42.94
N LEU A 933 -12.05 -26.72 42.82
CA LEU A 933 -11.23 -26.03 43.82
C LEU A 933 -11.68 -24.56 43.71
N GLY A 934 -12.37 -23.92 44.66
CA GLY A 934 -12.38 -24.15 46.10
C GLY A 934 -11.56 -23.05 46.76
N GLU A 935 -12.27 -21.99 47.16
CA GLU A 935 -11.99 -21.02 48.21
C GLU A 935 -10.74 -21.22 49.09
N ARG A 936 -9.94 -20.14 49.23
CA ARG A 936 -9.22 -19.67 50.44
C ARG A 936 -8.41 -18.41 50.03
N GLY A 937 -8.44 -17.28 50.72
CA GLY A 937 -9.08 -16.92 51.97
C GLY A 937 -9.27 -15.40 52.08
N ARG A 938 -10.35 -15.02 52.76
CA ARG A 938 -10.34 -13.85 53.64
C ARG A 938 -9.61 -14.28 54.90
N ASP A 939 -8.73 -13.44 55.41
CA ASP A 939 -8.79 -13.01 56.82
C ASP A 939 -7.75 -11.92 57.10
N GLY A 940 -8.29 -10.80 57.55
CA GLY A 940 -7.77 -9.92 58.60
C GLY A 940 -9.06 -9.38 59.26
N THR A 941 -9.21 -9.29 60.58
CA THR A 941 -8.26 -9.16 61.68
C THR A 941 -8.97 -9.60 62.96
N ASP A 942 -8.22 -10.02 63.98
CA ASP A 942 -8.22 -9.43 65.35
C ASP A 942 -7.62 -10.41 66.36
N GLY A 943 -6.88 -9.86 67.31
CA GLY A 943 -5.91 -10.56 68.15
C GLY A 943 -6.45 -11.10 69.48
N GLU A 944 -5.53 -11.17 70.44
CA GLU A 944 -5.59 -11.88 71.75
C GLU A 944 -5.24 -13.36 71.61
N GLY A 945 -4.33 -13.97 72.36
CA GLY A 945 -3.53 -13.55 73.50
C GLY A 945 -2.99 -14.83 74.18
N VAL A 946 -1.78 -14.74 74.73
CA VAL A 946 -1.28 -15.50 75.89
C VAL A 946 -1.01 -17.01 75.72
N GLY A 947 0.29 -17.33 75.63
CA GLY A 947 1.03 -18.06 76.66
C GLY A 947 0.70 -19.53 76.95
N MET A 948 1.53 -20.44 76.44
CA MET A 948 2.54 -21.21 77.20
C MET A 948 3.45 -21.95 76.24
#